data_AF-A0A137QEB8-F1
#
_entry.id   AF-A0A137QEB8-F1
#
_cell.length_a   1.000
_cell.length_b   1.000
_cell.length_c   1.000
_cell.angle_alpha   90.00
_cell.angle_beta   90.00
_cell.angle_gamma   90.00
#
_symmetry.space_group_name_H-M   'P 1'
#
loop_
_entity.id
_entity.type
_entity.pdbx_description
1 polymer ?
#
loop_
_entity_poly.entity_id
_entity_poly.type
_entity_poly.pdbx_seq_one_letter_code
_entity_poly.pdbx_strand_id
1 'polypeptide(L)'
;MKPQPLRFLSSPSTAMSWLASSSPGMGLFKGAHNFLLNNPTIVANYANQNEAHAIQLLGKYSLPGAEFDSSERDPPPRCPPSAHLNMLADLQLWAHNPLRATSIQWVRGPAGVGKTAIMQTFSELEAASEASILGATLFFSRANRRNDPQRVFTTIAYQLAIKYPSYRKHVVEIILHDPRVVQKSMAEQFKRFILQPVVVQKLFEGVHETILIILDGLDKCKGERRQQEIVSLIRQMTTQHPASPLIWLIASRPEPHIRAIFGQSSASLNREPQPSINSDQRSKAVERDSPDKLQPNREPDPTPISPSENRRESSVPPLTSPLPPTPTPLTNFPTSSQTQERRLSGSAVSETPSWHPRGRRPIRPISKNELERNEEEAEAELTGKPRERSRSLMTLLSQSKRASSPDFESHRPRGRDRELVPPIPRAAESSHGIRSPQSPLDDDYDYDVSSEPSDSIAHSNDSKLTLSSLSTTPRPRPLPSDLISASVGNALERRIEDVGNILGRSINTTGRLANLRTEMEKAGVDYYIVLSEDAHGSECVAACDKRLEYITGFTGPKGDAVITRDSAYLVTGPRYWPQAETQTDRNWTIIKAGVDHGFPQKMYKDWVEFFLTLLSEGQRIGIDARMISHEKAALIHSKLESLDCKFVFPRQNLVDLVWRNKPGKPRGVVYVQGIEYTGRDTRYKLYKLREWIQAQPPSILSHSKNTQPTAQQMHVGMLVNSLACIAWTLNLRGLDILFNPLFRAYLFIGLNKTILFLDSSKIDEAVTDYLEKMVVERRNYMDLWSFLRQNEWGEGKLLVPPSTSYAITLALTHSRFTLAPNRVEYMMALKNDTELEGLRMAYIRDGVAFVCPHSVSLLNLFSSTRLFYS
;
A
#
# COMPACT_ATOMS: atom_id res chain seq x y z
N MET A 1 10.65 -50.45 -63.57
CA MET A 1 9.74 -51.47 -62.97
C MET A 1 9.89 -51.44 -61.45
N LYS A 2 8.93 -51.98 -60.68
CA LYS A 2 9.11 -52.20 -59.23
C LYS A 2 10.19 -53.25 -58.98
N PRO A 3 10.83 -53.23 -57.80
CA PRO A 3 10.84 -54.44 -57.00
C PRO A 3 10.48 -54.23 -55.51
N GLN A 4 10.18 -55.35 -54.86
CA GLN A 4 9.92 -55.60 -53.44
C GLN A 4 10.14 -57.13 -53.24
N PRO A 5 10.13 -57.68 -52.03
CA PRO A 5 10.81 -57.30 -50.78
C PRO A 5 11.79 -58.42 -50.33
N LEU A 6 12.43 -58.32 -49.16
CA LEU A 6 12.98 -59.51 -48.47
C LEU A 6 13.06 -59.32 -46.93
N ARG A 7 13.14 -60.44 -46.20
CA ARG A 7 13.16 -60.54 -44.72
C ARG A 7 14.43 -61.26 -44.27
N PHE A 8 14.93 -60.96 -43.06
CA PHE A 8 15.73 -61.82 -42.16
C PHE A 8 15.91 -61.10 -40.80
N LEU A 9 16.09 -61.72 -39.63
CA LEU A 9 15.80 -63.09 -39.14
C LEU A 9 15.68 -63.03 -37.59
N SER A 10 15.23 -64.11 -36.96
CA SER A 10 15.03 -64.24 -35.50
C SER A 10 15.68 -65.51 -34.95
N SER A 11 16.24 -65.47 -33.73
CA SER A 11 16.61 -66.67 -32.96
C SER A 11 16.45 -66.44 -31.44
N PRO A 12 16.15 -67.47 -30.62
CA PRO A 12 15.38 -67.27 -29.39
C PRO A 12 16.09 -67.67 -28.08
N SER A 13 15.36 -67.52 -26.98
CA SER A 13 15.71 -67.81 -25.59
C SER A 13 15.87 -69.30 -25.25
N THR A 14 16.68 -69.58 -24.22
CA THR A 14 16.54 -70.74 -23.32
C THR A 14 16.59 -70.25 -21.87
N ALA A 15 15.88 -70.91 -20.96
CA ALA A 15 15.63 -70.43 -19.59
C ALA A 15 16.53 -71.07 -18.52
N MET A 16 16.55 -70.47 -17.32
CA MET A 16 16.69 -71.20 -16.06
C MET A 16 15.77 -70.63 -14.98
N SER A 17 15.43 -71.49 -14.01
CA SER A 17 14.48 -71.25 -12.92
C SER A 17 15.22 -70.93 -11.61
N TRP A 18 14.57 -70.19 -10.70
CA TRP A 18 14.80 -70.31 -9.27
C TRP A 18 13.48 -70.26 -8.48
N LEU A 19 13.51 -70.90 -7.30
CA LEU A 19 12.32 -71.35 -6.56
C LEU A 19 11.68 -70.26 -5.68
N ALA A 20 10.38 -70.40 -5.45
CA ALA A 20 9.60 -69.54 -4.56
C ALA A 20 9.55 -70.07 -3.11
N SER A 21 9.52 -69.15 -2.15
CA SER A 21 9.12 -69.40 -0.76
C SER A 21 7.92 -68.52 -0.39
N SER A 22 6.74 -69.13 -0.30
CA SER A 22 5.47 -68.41 -0.15
C SER A 22 5.01 -68.29 1.31
N SER A 23 4.47 -67.12 1.68
CA SER A 23 3.62 -66.91 2.86
C SER A 23 2.21 -66.48 2.44
N PRO A 24 1.17 -66.70 3.27
CA PRO A 24 -0.12 -67.17 2.73
C PRO A 24 -1.14 -66.06 2.39
N GLY A 25 -1.25 -65.74 1.10
CA GLY A 25 -2.46 -65.14 0.52
C GLY A 25 -3.62 -66.15 0.41
N MET A 26 -4.87 -65.68 0.46
CA MET A 26 -6.05 -66.55 0.35
C MET A 26 -6.28 -67.04 -1.09
N GLY A 27 -5.79 -68.24 -1.39
CA GLY A 27 -6.07 -68.98 -2.62
C GLY A 27 -7.55 -69.35 -2.79
N LEU A 28 -8.01 -69.40 -4.05
CA LEU A 28 -9.41 -69.56 -4.46
C LEU A 28 -10.12 -70.82 -3.91
N PHE A 29 -9.38 -71.85 -3.51
CA PHE A 29 -9.89 -73.14 -3.05
C PHE A 29 -9.53 -73.47 -1.58
N LYS A 30 -9.31 -72.45 -0.73
CA LYS A 30 -8.90 -72.65 0.67
C LYS A 30 -9.94 -73.47 1.47
N GLY A 31 -9.63 -74.74 1.75
CA GLY A 31 -10.47 -75.68 2.51
C GLY A 31 -11.22 -76.71 1.65
N ALA A 32 -11.21 -76.57 0.32
CA ALA A 32 -11.83 -77.54 -0.58
C ALA A 32 -11.01 -78.85 -0.64
N HIS A 33 -11.72 -79.98 -0.66
CA HIS A 33 -11.15 -81.33 -0.72
C HIS A 33 -12.12 -82.26 -1.49
N ASN A 34 -11.63 -83.43 -1.93
CA ASN A 34 -12.40 -84.45 -2.66
C ASN A 34 -13.13 -83.94 -3.93
N PHE A 35 -12.44 -83.18 -4.79
CA PHE A 35 -12.95 -82.79 -6.11
C PHE A 35 -11.90 -83.07 -7.21
N LEU A 36 -12.36 -83.41 -8.41
CA LEU A 36 -11.53 -83.66 -9.59
C LEU A 36 -11.88 -82.63 -10.67
N LEU A 37 -10.88 -81.94 -11.22
CA LEU A 37 -11.05 -81.04 -12.35
C LEU A 37 -10.26 -81.57 -13.55
N ASN A 38 -10.97 -82.02 -14.59
CA ASN A 38 -10.37 -82.40 -15.86
C ASN A 38 -10.33 -81.19 -16.80
N ASN A 39 -9.14 -80.82 -17.27
CA ASN A 39 -8.85 -79.66 -18.14
C ASN A 39 -9.45 -78.29 -17.71
N PRO A 40 -9.34 -77.87 -16.43
CA PRO A 40 -9.78 -76.54 -16.02
C PRO A 40 -8.84 -75.44 -16.54
N THR A 41 -9.39 -74.35 -17.07
CA THR A 41 -8.63 -73.09 -17.28
C THR A 41 -9.01 -72.09 -16.19
N ILE A 42 -8.14 -71.90 -15.21
CA ILE A 42 -8.41 -71.05 -14.03
C ILE A 42 -7.68 -69.72 -14.20
N VAL A 43 -8.43 -68.65 -14.47
CA VAL A 43 -7.91 -67.27 -14.54
C VAL A 43 -8.21 -66.55 -13.22
N ALA A 44 -7.17 -66.25 -12.45
CA ALA A 44 -7.30 -65.69 -11.09
C ALA A 44 -6.98 -64.19 -11.04
N ASN A 45 -8.00 -63.33 -11.18
CA ASN A 45 -7.86 -61.86 -11.20
C ASN A 45 -7.64 -61.24 -9.80
N TYR A 46 -6.49 -61.53 -9.18
CA TYR A 46 -6.05 -60.92 -7.92
C TYR A 46 -5.48 -59.49 -8.10
N ALA A 47 -6.29 -58.54 -8.55
CA ALA A 47 -5.86 -57.15 -8.79
C ALA A 47 -6.59 -56.10 -7.93
N ASN A 48 -7.92 -56.02 -8.05
CA ASN A 48 -8.65 -54.78 -7.75
C ASN A 48 -8.68 -54.38 -6.25
N GLN A 49 -8.70 -55.32 -5.31
CA GLN A 49 -8.78 -54.98 -3.87
C GLN A 49 -7.48 -54.34 -3.34
N ASN A 50 -6.32 -54.82 -3.81
CA ASN A 50 -5.02 -54.32 -3.38
C ASN A 50 -4.72 -52.93 -3.98
N GLU A 51 -5.07 -52.70 -5.25
CA GLU A 51 -5.03 -51.37 -5.86
C GLU A 51 -5.95 -50.39 -5.12
N ALA A 52 -7.21 -50.76 -4.88
CA ALA A 52 -8.16 -49.92 -4.16
C ALA A 52 -7.67 -49.56 -2.75
N HIS A 53 -7.11 -50.53 -2.01
CA HIS A 53 -6.58 -50.28 -0.67
C HIS A 53 -5.37 -49.33 -0.69
N ALA A 54 -4.42 -49.53 -1.61
CA ALA A 54 -3.24 -48.68 -1.72
C ALA A 54 -3.59 -47.22 -2.10
N ILE A 55 -4.53 -47.04 -3.05
CA ILE A 55 -5.01 -45.70 -3.46
C ILE A 55 -5.85 -45.04 -2.36
N GLN A 56 -6.68 -45.80 -1.64
CA GLN A 56 -7.41 -45.30 -0.46
C GLN A 56 -6.46 -44.87 0.66
N LEU A 57 -5.39 -45.64 0.90
CA LEU A 57 -4.37 -45.29 1.89
C LEU A 57 -3.61 -44.02 1.48
N LEU A 58 -3.27 -43.88 0.20
CA LEU A 58 -2.61 -42.67 -0.31
C LEU A 58 -3.50 -41.42 -0.18
N GLY A 59 -4.79 -41.53 -0.52
CA GLY A 59 -5.78 -40.47 -0.33
C GLY A 59 -6.04 -40.12 1.15
N LYS A 60 -5.97 -41.10 2.07
CA LYS A 60 -6.05 -40.84 3.52
C LYS A 60 -4.90 -39.97 4.04
N TYR A 61 -3.73 -40.05 3.39
CA TYR A 61 -2.53 -39.28 3.72
C TYR A 61 -2.26 -38.12 2.74
N SER A 62 -3.21 -37.75 1.89
CA SER A 62 -3.17 -36.52 1.10
C SER A 62 -3.70 -35.30 1.87
N LEU A 63 -3.64 -34.12 1.25
CA LEU A 63 -4.31 -32.89 1.65
C LEU A 63 -5.63 -32.76 0.86
N PRO A 64 -6.75 -33.35 1.31
CA PRO A 64 -8.03 -33.16 0.63
C PRO A 64 -8.38 -31.67 0.56
N GLY A 65 -8.92 -31.24 -0.58
CA GLY A 65 -9.29 -29.84 -0.82
C GLY A 65 -8.14 -28.97 -1.32
N ALA A 66 -6.92 -29.50 -1.44
CA ALA A 66 -5.77 -28.78 -1.99
C ALA A 66 -5.74 -28.78 -3.52
N GLU A 67 -6.54 -29.62 -4.15
CA GLU A 67 -6.77 -29.68 -5.59
C GLU A 67 -7.35 -28.35 -6.14
N PHE A 68 -7.31 -28.12 -7.46
CA PHE A 68 -7.92 -26.95 -8.10
C PHE A 68 -9.45 -27.06 -8.27
N ASP A 69 -9.96 -28.29 -8.43
CA ASP A 69 -11.32 -28.68 -8.75
C ASP A 69 -12.16 -29.14 -7.54
N SER A 70 -11.61 -29.05 -6.33
CA SER A 70 -12.32 -29.46 -5.11
C SER A 70 -13.51 -28.55 -4.77
N SER A 71 -14.62 -29.16 -4.34
CA SER A 71 -15.81 -28.47 -3.80
C SER A 71 -15.51 -27.60 -2.57
N GLU A 72 -14.41 -27.84 -1.86
CA GLU A 72 -13.89 -26.97 -0.79
C GLU A 72 -13.45 -25.57 -1.29
N ARG A 73 -13.55 -25.34 -2.61
CA ARG A 73 -13.08 -24.17 -3.33
C ARG A 73 -14.10 -23.59 -4.30
N ASP A 74 -15.33 -24.10 -4.35
CA ASP A 74 -16.42 -23.50 -5.13
C ASP A 74 -17.12 -22.40 -4.32
N PRO A 75 -17.31 -21.17 -4.85
CA PRO A 75 -16.83 -20.66 -6.15
C PRO A 75 -15.31 -20.41 -6.16
N PRO A 76 -14.60 -20.80 -7.25
CA PRO A 76 -13.15 -20.67 -7.34
C PRO A 76 -12.68 -19.22 -7.17
N PRO A 77 -11.48 -18.96 -6.60
CA PRO A 77 -10.89 -17.62 -6.54
C PRO A 77 -10.67 -17.04 -7.94
N ARG A 78 -11.67 -16.35 -8.49
CA ARG A 78 -11.65 -15.89 -9.89
C ARG A 78 -10.63 -14.77 -10.10
N CYS A 79 -9.82 -14.91 -11.14
CA CYS A 79 -9.15 -13.77 -11.76
C CYS A 79 -10.23 -12.90 -12.45
N PRO A 80 -10.29 -11.57 -12.24
CA PRO A 80 -11.05 -10.70 -13.12
C PRO A 80 -10.55 -10.86 -14.57
N PRO A 81 -11.41 -10.87 -15.61
CA PRO A 81 -11.04 -11.37 -16.94
C PRO A 81 -9.80 -10.73 -17.59
N SER A 82 -9.47 -9.49 -17.26
CA SER A 82 -8.28 -8.77 -17.74
C SER A 82 -7.09 -8.73 -16.77
N ALA A 83 -7.30 -9.02 -15.48
CA ALA A 83 -6.35 -8.62 -14.42
C ALA A 83 -4.94 -9.19 -14.57
N HIS A 84 -4.82 -10.41 -15.11
CA HIS A 84 -3.57 -11.14 -15.16
C HIS A 84 -3.34 -11.86 -16.51
N LEU A 85 -4.02 -11.44 -17.59
CA LEU A 85 -3.94 -12.09 -18.91
C LEU A 85 -2.50 -12.27 -19.41
N ASN A 86 -1.67 -11.22 -19.31
CA ASN A 86 -0.26 -11.30 -19.71
C ASN A 86 0.50 -12.38 -18.92
N MET A 87 0.27 -12.49 -17.61
CA MET A 87 0.92 -13.52 -16.79
C MET A 87 0.38 -14.93 -17.08
N LEU A 88 -0.90 -15.08 -17.42
CA LEU A 88 -1.44 -16.37 -17.86
C LEU A 88 -0.83 -16.80 -19.20
N ALA A 89 -0.72 -15.89 -20.17
CA ALA A 89 -0.07 -16.14 -21.45
C ALA A 89 1.44 -16.42 -21.30
N ASP A 90 2.14 -15.71 -20.40
CA ASP A 90 3.54 -15.98 -20.04
C ASP A 90 3.72 -17.39 -19.47
N LEU A 91 2.79 -17.84 -18.63
CA LEU A 91 2.84 -19.16 -17.99
C LEU A 91 2.50 -20.28 -18.98
N GLN A 92 1.52 -20.07 -19.87
CA GLN A 92 1.26 -20.98 -21.00
C GLN A 92 2.49 -21.09 -21.90
N LEU A 93 3.10 -19.95 -22.29
CA LEU A 93 4.28 -19.93 -23.14
C LEU A 93 5.48 -20.63 -22.47
N TRP A 94 5.72 -20.43 -21.17
CA TRP A 94 6.77 -21.16 -20.45
C TRP A 94 6.48 -22.66 -20.36
N ALA A 95 5.26 -23.04 -19.98
CA ALA A 95 4.91 -24.43 -19.70
C ALA A 95 4.85 -25.30 -20.97
N HIS A 96 4.42 -24.74 -22.10
CA HIS A 96 4.31 -25.46 -23.38
C HIS A 96 5.53 -25.31 -24.30
N ASN A 97 6.45 -24.36 -24.05
CA ASN A 97 7.69 -24.26 -24.83
C ASN A 97 8.63 -25.46 -24.56
N PRO A 98 8.98 -26.29 -25.56
CA PRO A 98 9.91 -27.42 -25.37
C PRO A 98 11.37 -26.99 -25.17
N LEU A 99 11.72 -25.76 -25.58
CA LEU A 99 13.04 -25.14 -25.40
C LEU A 99 13.11 -24.26 -24.13
N ARG A 100 12.31 -24.55 -23.11
CA ARG A 100 12.27 -23.77 -21.86
C ARG A 100 13.60 -23.87 -21.11
N ALA A 101 14.15 -22.72 -20.70
CA ALA A 101 15.42 -22.66 -19.96
C ALA A 101 15.32 -23.18 -18.51
N THR A 102 14.12 -23.38 -17.96
CA THR A 102 13.91 -23.86 -16.59
C THR A 102 12.74 -24.84 -16.46
N SER A 103 12.93 -25.87 -15.65
CA SER A 103 11.88 -26.79 -15.17
C SER A 103 11.21 -26.31 -13.87
N ILE A 104 11.56 -25.11 -13.36
CA ILE A 104 10.91 -24.45 -12.22
C ILE A 104 10.64 -23.00 -12.57
N GLN A 105 9.43 -22.53 -12.26
CA GLN A 105 9.01 -21.13 -12.37
C GLN A 105 8.39 -20.66 -11.05
N TRP A 106 8.75 -19.46 -10.59
CA TRP A 106 8.33 -18.91 -9.29
C TRP A 106 7.52 -17.61 -9.44
N VAL A 107 6.22 -17.69 -9.15
CA VAL A 107 5.30 -16.56 -9.13
C VAL A 107 5.27 -15.96 -7.73
N ARG A 108 6.00 -14.87 -7.52
CA ARG A 108 6.23 -14.28 -6.19
C ARG A 108 5.44 -12.98 -6.01
N GLY A 109 5.16 -12.58 -4.78
CA GLY A 109 4.57 -11.26 -4.49
C GLY A 109 3.88 -11.18 -3.12
N PRO A 110 3.45 -10.00 -2.67
CA PRO A 110 2.82 -9.82 -1.35
C PRO A 110 1.44 -10.49 -1.21
N ALA A 111 0.76 -10.28 -0.08
CA ALA A 111 -0.63 -10.71 0.08
C ALA A 111 -1.56 -9.91 -0.86
N GLY A 112 -2.73 -10.46 -1.19
CA GLY A 112 -3.78 -9.76 -1.96
C GLY A 112 -3.57 -9.68 -3.48
N VAL A 113 -2.33 -9.75 -4.01
CA VAL A 113 -2.01 -9.55 -5.44
C VAL A 113 -2.41 -10.71 -6.38
N GLY A 114 -3.57 -11.31 -6.19
CA GLY A 114 -4.16 -12.25 -7.16
C GLY A 114 -3.47 -13.61 -7.36
N LYS A 115 -2.25 -13.88 -6.85
CA LYS A 115 -1.51 -15.15 -7.06
C LYS A 115 -2.37 -16.42 -7.03
N THR A 116 -3.12 -16.65 -5.96
CA THR A 116 -4.00 -17.83 -5.82
C THR A 116 -5.08 -17.90 -6.90
N ALA A 117 -5.55 -16.75 -7.41
CA ALA A 117 -6.49 -16.67 -8.54
C ALA A 117 -5.80 -16.91 -9.90
N ILE A 118 -4.57 -16.42 -10.09
CA ILE A 118 -3.76 -16.72 -11.30
C ILE A 118 -3.50 -18.22 -11.38
N MET A 119 -3.03 -18.81 -10.27
CA MET A 119 -2.75 -20.24 -10.18
C MET A 119 -4.03 -21.07 -10.38
N GLN A 120 -5.18 -20.59 -9.88
CA GLN A 120 -6.48 -21.22 -10.09
C GLN A 120 -6.88 -21.19 -11.58
N THR A 121 -6.96 -20.01 -12.19
CA THR A 121 -7.37 -19.86 -13.59
C THR A 121 -6.40 -20.53 -14.55
N PHE A 122 -5.09 -20.56 -14.25
CA PHE A 122 -4.13 -21.35 -15.03
C PHE A 122 -4.38 -22.86 -14.88
N SER A 123 -4.70 -23.36 -13.69
CA SER A 123 -5.09 -24.77 -13.49
C SER A 123 -6.37 -25.12 -14.25
N GLU A 124 -7.37 -24.24 -14.24
CA GLU A 124 -8.64 -24.40 -14.95
C GLU A 124 -8.44 -24.45 -16.48
N LEU A 125 -7.61 -23.54 -17.02
CA LEU A 125 -7.27 -23.52 -18.46
C LEU A 125 -6.47 -24.76 -18.88
N GLU A 126 -5.47 -25.17 -18.11
CA GLU A 126 -4.66 -26.37 -18.40
C GLU A 126 -5.44 -27.67 -18.19
N ALA A 127 -6.48 -27.68 -17.36
CA ALA A 127 -7.38 -28.83 -17.21
C ALA A 127 -8.42 -28.95 -18.33
N ALA A 128 -8.88 -27.81 -18.88
CA ALA A 128 -9.84 -27.77 -19.98
C ALA A 128 -9.20 -27.97 -21.37
N SER A 129 -7.87 -27.94 -21.47
CA SER A 129 -7.12 -28.13 -22.73
C SER A 129 -7.08 -29.60 -23.17
N GLU A 130 -7.34 -29.87 -24.44
CA GLU A 130 -7.11 -31.21 -25.03
C GLU A 130 -5.62 -31.62 -24.95
N ALA A 131 -4.72 -30.65 -24.91
CA ALA A 131 -3.27 -30.84 -24.71
C ALA A 131 -2.83 -30.71 -23.23
N SER A 132 -3.70 -31.13 -22.28
CA SER A 132 -3.48 -30.96 -20.84
C SER A 132 -2.21 -31.62 -20.28
N ILE A 133 -1.15 -30.81 -20.10
CA ILE A 133 0.06 -31.19 -19.38
C ILE A 133 -0.11 -31.21 -17.84
N LEU A 134 -1.27 -30.80 -17.31
CA LEU A 134 -1.48 -30.68 -15.86
C LEU A 134 -1.42 -32.04 -15.15
N GLY A 135 -0.40 -32.25 -14.31
CA GLY A 135 -0.17 -33.51 -13.59
C GLY A 135 -0.73 -33.50 -12.17
N ALA A 136 -0.48 -32.42 -11.41
CA ALA A 136 -1.00 -32.26 -10.05
C ALA A 136 -1.09 -30.78 -9.63
N THR A 137 -1.99 -30.49 -8.69
CA THR A 137 -2.24 -29.17 -8.11
C THR A 137 -2.27 -29.23 -6.58
N LEU A 138 -1.68 -28.25 -5.90
CA LEU A 138 -1.63 -28.17 -4.45
C LEU A 138 -1.71 -26.72 -3.96
N PHE A 139 -2.88 -26.33 -3.47
CA PHE A 139 -3.17 -25.00 -2.97
C PHE A 139 -3.24 -25.02 -1.45
N PHE A 140 -2.22 -24.46 -0.80
CA PHE A 140 -2.17 -24.40 0.65
C PHE A 140 -3.19 -23.38 1.21
N SER A 141 -3.74 -23.67 2.38
CA SER A 141 -4.61 -22.77 3.16
C SER A 141 -4.39 -22.97 4.65
N ARG A 142 -4.05 -21.90 5.38
CA ARG A 142 -3.97 -21.94 6.85
C ARG A 142 -5.36 -22.05 7.50
N ALA A 143 -6.39 -21.44 6.89
CA ALA A 143 -7.76 -21.47 7.39
C ALA A 143 -8.38 -22.87 7.30
N ASN A 144 -8.34 -23.48 6.11
CA ASN A 144 -8.84 -24.84 5.85
C ASN A 144 -7.91 -25.95 6.41
N ARG A 145 -6.87 -25.60 7.18
CA ARG A 145 -5.84 -26.54 7.70
C ARG A 145 -5.09 -27.35 6.62
N ARG A 146 -5.19 -26.93 5.35
CA ARG A 146 -4.43 -27.46 4.21
C ARG A 146 -3.00 -26.93 4.21
N ASN A 147 -2.22 -27.28 5.23
CA ASN A 147 -0.87 -26.77 5.43
C ASN A 147 0.13 -27.76 6.05
N ASP A 148 -0.22 -29.06 6.13
CA ASP A 148 0.70 -30.10 6.62
C ASP A 148 1.76 -30.46 5.55
N PRO A 149 3.06 -30.19 5.79
CA PRO A 149 4.12 -30.45 4.82
C PRO A 149 4.33 -31.95 4.56
N GLN A 150 4.07 -32.82 5.55
CA GLN A 150 4.31 -34.28 5.42
C GLN A 150 3.36 -34.97 4.43
N ARG A 151 2.42 -34.22 3.85
CA ARG A 151 1.41 -34.70 2.89
C ARG A 151 1.59 -34.16 1.48
N VAL A 152 2.62 -33.35 1.23
CA VAL A 152 2.83 -32.70 -0.09
C VAL A 152 3.06 -33.75 -1.16
N PHE A 153 3.99 -34.66 -0.94
CA PHE A 153 4.37 -35.66 -1.95
C PHE A 153 3.40 -36.83 -2.04
N THR A 154 2.70 -37.21 -0.96
CA THR A 154 1.56 -38.15 -1.03
C THR A 154 0.39 -37.58 -1.83
N THR A 155 0.10 -36.27 -1.75
CA THR A 155 -1.01 -35.64 -2.52
C THR A 155 -0.68 -35.55 -4.00
N ILE A 156 0.55 -35.15 -4.35
CA ILE A 156 1.04 -35.20 -5.74
C ILE A 156 0.98 -36.63 -6.26
N ALA A 157 1.44 -37.60 -5.47
CA ALA A 157 1.40 -39.01 -5.85
C ALA A 157 -0.02 -39.54 -6.03
N TYR A 158 -0.99 -39.08 -5.23
CA TYR A 158 -2.39 -39.42 -5.38
C TYR A 158 -2.93 -38.95 -6.74
N GLN A 159 -2.77 -37.66 -7.06
CA GLN A 159 -3.28 -37.08 -8.31
C GLN A 159 -2.61 -37.72 -9.55
N LEU A 160 -1.28 -37.91 -9.52
CA LEU A 160 -0.56 -38.61 -10.58
C LEU A 160 -1.01 -40.08 -10.71
N ALA A 161 -1.32 -40.78 -9.61
CA ALA A 161 -1.83 -42.14 -9.63
C ALA A 161 -3.27 -42.23 -10.15
N ILE A 162 -4.11 -41.21 -9.94
CA ILE A 162 -5.42 -41.13 -10.59
C ILE A 162 -5.25 -40.95 -12.11
N LYS A 163 -4.47 -39.96 -12.57
CA LYS A 163 -4.33 -39.60 -14.00
C LYS A 163 -3.54 -40.61 -14.85
N TYR A 164 -2.49 -41.27 -14.30
CA TYR A 164 -1.53 -42.05 -15.11
C TYR A 164 -1.45 -43.54 -14.68
N PRO A 165 -2.03 -44.49 -15.45
CA PRO A 165 -2.12 -45.90 -15.06
C PRO A 165 -0.78 -46.63 -14.83
N SER A 166 0.27 -46.33 -15.60
CA SER A 166 1.60 -46.94 -15.42
C SER A 166 2.23 -46.54 -14.09
N TYR A 167 2.15 -45.25 -13.77
CA TYR A 167 2.59 -44.69 -12.49
C TYR A 167 1.74 -45.21 -11.33
N ARG A 168 0.42 -45.35 -11.51
CA ARG A 168 -0.49 -45.96 -10.52
C ARG A 168 -0.01 -47.34 -10.08
N LYS A 169 0.28 -48.23 -11.03
CA LYS A 169 0.75 -49.60 -10.76
C LYS A 169 2.01 -49.61 -9.88
N HIS A 170 2.98 -48.74 -10.17
CA HIS A 170 4.19 -48.62 -9.36
C HIS A 170 3.93 -48.04 -7.96
N VAL A 171 3.07 -47.02 -7.84
CA VAL A 171 2.71 -46.47 -6.52
C VAL A 171 1.95 -47.50 -5.66
N VAL A 172 1.09 -48.31 -6.27
CA VAL A 172 0.44 -49.47 -5.63
C VAL A 172 1.50 -50.48 -5.15
N GLU A 173 2.46 -50.84 -5.99
CA GLU A 173 3.58 -51.72 -5.63
C GLU A 173 4.40 -51.18 -4.43
N ILE A 174 4.80 -49.90 -4.44
CA ILE A 174 5.51 -49.27 -3.32
C ILE A 174 4.69 -49.38 -2.03
N ILE A 175 3.38 -49.08 -2.08
CA ILE A 175 2.51 -49.04 -0.91
C ILE A 175 2.19 -50.44 -0.38
N LEU A 176 2.07 -51.45 -1.26
CA LEU A 176 1.88 -52.84 -0.84
C LEU A 176 3.16 -53.43 -0.19
N HIS A 177 4.33 -53.05 -0.68
CA HIS A 177 5.61 -53.44 -0.07
C HIS A 177 5.88 -52.68 1.24
N ASP A 178 5.52 -51.41 1.34
CA ASP A 178 5.72 -50.58 2.53
C ASP A 178 4.54 -49.63 2.78
N PRO A 179 3.48 -50.08 3.48
CA PRO A 179 2.32 -49.24 3.79
C PRO A 179 2.64 -48.02 4.66
N ARG A 180 3.84 -47.95 5.27
CA ARG A 180 4.29 -46.80 6.07
C ARG A 180 5.05 -45.76 5.23
N VAL A 181 5.28 -45.98 3.94
CA VAL A 181 5.92 -45.00 3.03
C VAL A 181 5.23 -43.64 3.08
N VAL A 182 3.90 -43.60 3.18
CA VAL A 182 3.06 -42.39 3.30
C VAL A 182 3.22 -41.63 4.63
N GLN A 183 4.00 -42.17 5.57
CA GLN A 183 4.31 -41.58 6.88
C GLN A 183 5.82 -41.28 7.04
N LYS A 184 6.66 -41.63 6.06
CA LYS A 184 8.10 -41.35 6.10
C LYS A 184 8.40 -39.87 5.88
N SER A 185 9.66 -39.48 6.08
CA SER A 185 10.13 -38.11 5.82
C SER A 185 9.85 -37.68 4.38
N MET A 186 9.62 -36.38 4.18
CA MET A 186 9.38 -35.79 2.86
C MET A 186 10.45 -36.18 1.83
N ALA A 187 11.72 -36.26 2.22
CA ALA A 187 12.81 -36.70 1.34
C ALA A 187 12.65 -38.16 0.84
N GLU A 188 12.25 -39.11 1.69
CA GLU A 188 12.02 -40.50 1.26
C GLU A 188 10.68 -40.63 0.51
N GLN A 189 9.63 -39.86 0.87
CA GLN A 189 8.41 -39.77 0.06
C GLN A 189 8.70 -39.25 -1.35
N PHE A 190 9.44 -38.14 -1.46
CA PHE A 190 9.85 -37.55 -2.74
C PHE A 190 10.72 -38.53 -3.55
N LYS A 191 11.66 -39.22 -2.90
CA LYS A 191 12.49 -40.24 -3.56
C LYS A 191 11.65 -41.38 -4.12
N ARG A 192 10.70 -41.92 -3.35
CA ARG A 192 9.86 -43.08 -3.75
C ARG A 192 8.78 -42.72 -4.76
N PHE A 193 8.06 -41.64 -4.53
CA PHE A 193 6.92 -41.27 -5.36
C PHE A 193 7.29 -40.38 -6.56
N ILE A 194 8.37 -39.60 -6.49
CA ILE A 194 8.74 -38.68 -7.58
C ILE A 194 10.00 -39.17 -8.28
N LEU A 195 11.14 -39.18 -7.60
CA LEU A 195 12.44 -39.39 -8.25
C LEU A 195 12.60 -40.79 -8.85
N GLN A 196 12.23 -41.85 -8.11
CA GLN A 196 12.34 -43.23 -8.57
C GLN A 196 11.48 -43.50 -9.84
N PRO A 197 10.16 -43.26 -9.85
CA PRO A 197 9.34 -43.48 -11.06
C PRO A 197 9.69 -42.55 -12.23
N VAL A 198 9.97 -41.27 -11.97
CA VAL A 198 10.17 -40.28 -13.05
C VAL A 198 11.56 -40.38 -13.69
N VAL A 199 12.61 -40.61 -12.89
CA VAL A 199 14.01 -40.55 -13.36
C VAL A 199 14.63 -41.93 -13.51
N VAL A 200 14.44 -42.82 -12.51
CA VAL A 200 15.14 -44.12 -12.49
C VAL A 200 14.42 -45.16 -13.33
N GLN A 201 13.09 -45.22 -13.23
CA GLN A 201 12.24 -46.13 -14.02
C GLN A 201 11.64 -45.46 -15.26
N LYS A 202 11.73 -44.13 -15.36
CA LYS A 202 11.25 -43.31 -16.48
C LYS A 202 9.82 -43.62 -16.95
N LEU A 203 8.87 -43.82 -16.03
CA LEU A 203 7.49 -44.28 -16.33
C LEU A 203 6.64 -43.35 -17.24
N PHE A 204 7.20 -42.22 -17.67
CA PHE A 204 6.59 -41.22 -18.54
C PHE A 204 7.37 -41.00 -19.86
N GLU A 205 8.57 -41.57 -20.03
CA GLU A 205 9.39 -41.41 -21.24
C GLU A 205 8.68 -42.01 -22.46
N GLY A 206 8.60 -41.25 -23.56
CA GLY A 206 7.86 -41.62 -24.77
C GLY A 206 6.33 -41.59 -24.65
N VAL A 207 5.78 -41.18 -23.49
CA VAL A 207 4.31 -41.08 -23.27
C VAL A 207 3.88 -39.65 -22.97
N HIS A 208 4.66 -38.90 -22.17
CA HIS A 208 4.39 -37.50 -21.86
C HIS A 208 5.69 -36.68 -21.82
N GLU A 209 5.85 -35.75 -22.78
CA GLU A 209 7.03 -34.88 -22.89
C GLU A 209 7.09 -33.81 -21.80
N THR A 210 5.96 -33.45 -21.19
CA THR A 210 5.88 -32.49 -20.09
C THR A 210 4.70 -32.82 -19.19
N ILE A 211 4.92 -32.71 -17.88
CA ILE A 211 3.92 -32.88 -16.83
C ILE A 211 4.11 -31.75 -15.81
N LEU A 212 3.09 -30.94 -15.63
CA LEU A 212 3.10 -29.72 -14.82
C LEU A 212 2.58 -29.99 -13.40
N ILE A 213 3.34 -29.59 -12.37
CA ILE A 213 2.91 -29.58 -10.97
C ILE A 213 2.81 -28.14 -10.47
N ILE A 214 1.64 -27.79 -9.92
CA ILE A 214 1.30 -26.45 -9.42
C ILE A 214 1.27 -26.45 -7.88
N LEU A 215 2.04 -25.57 -7.23
CA LEU A 215 2.07 -25.37 -5.78
C LEU A 215 1.71 -23.91 -5.42
N ASP A 216 0.47 -23.60 -5.03
CA ASP A 216 0.08 -22.24 -4.61
C ASP A 216 0.20 -22.00 -3.11
N GLY A 217 0.81 -20.86 -2.77
CA GLY A 217 0.87 -20.32 -1.43
C GLY A 217 1.80 -21.12 -0.52
N LEU A 218 3.00 -21.45 -0.99
CA LEU A 218 3.99 -22.20 -0.20
C LEU A 218 4.25 -21.56 1.19
N ASP A 219 4.17 -20.24 1.30
CA ASP A 219 4.24 -19.47 2.56
C ASP A 219 3.17 -19.90 3.58
N LYS A 220 2.02 -20.42 3.13
CA LYS A 220 0.93 -20.88 3.97
C LYS A 220 1.21 -22.26 4.59
N CYS A 221 2.12 -23.06 4.01
CA CYS A 221 2.53 -24.38 4.51
C CYS A 221 3.25 -24.28 5.87
N LYS A 222 3.15 -25.30 6.74
CA LYS A 222 3.58 -25.22 8.13
C LYS A 222 5.09 -25.43 8.32
N GLY A 223 5.79 -24.33 8.60
CA GLY A 223 7.17 -24.32 9.12
C GLY A 223 8.23 -24.04 8.05
N GLU A 224 9.03 -23.00 8.29
CA GLU A 224 10.01 -22.45 7.34
C GLU A 224 10.98 -23.52 6.81
N ARG A 225 11.64 -24.29 7.70
CA ARG A 225 12.54 -25.39 7.32
C ARG A 225 11.88 -26.44 6.43
N ARG A 226 10.55 -26.68 6.55
CA ARG A 226 9.83 -27.64 5.73
C ARG A 226 9.48 -27.08 4.35
N GLN A 227 9.12 -25.79 4.28
CA GLN A 227 9.01 -25.07 3.00
C GLN A 227 10.36 -25.08 2.25
N GLN A 228 11.46 -24.85 2.97
CA GLN A 228 12.82 -24.94 2.43
C GLN A 228 13.18 -26.34 1.92
N GLU A 229 12.88 -27.38 2.69
CA GLU A 229 13.11 -28.78 2.32
C GLU A 229 12.34 -29.17 1.04
N ILE A 230 11.08 -28.77 0.90
CA ILE A 230 10.27 -28.99 -0.30
C ILE A 230 10.93 -28.37 -1.55
N VAL A 231 11.30 -27.08 -1.49
CA VAL A 231 11.95 -26.40 -2.63
C VAL A 231 13.33 -26.99 -2.92
N SER A 232 14.08 -27.38 -1.89
CA SER A 232 15.41 -27.96 -2.04
C SER A 232 15.38 -29.31 -2.78
N LEU A 233 14.43 -30.19 -2.42
CA LEU A 233 14.22 -31.48 -3.08
C LEU A 233 13.85 -31.32 -4.56
N ILE A 234 12.91 -30.42 -4.85
CA ILE A 234 12.48 -30.10 -6.22
C ILE A 234 13.64 -29.51 -7.04
N ARG A 235 14.35 -28.51 -6.49
CA ARG A 235 15.52 -27.88 -7.14
C ARG A 235 16.59 -28.92 -7.42
N GLN A 236 16.97 -29.74 -6.45
CA GLN A 236 17.96 -30.79 -6.62
C GLN A 236 17.59 -31.74 -7.77
N MET A 237 16.35 -32.24 -7.81
CA MET A 237 15.88 -33.12 -8.89
C MET A 237 16.01 -32.46 -10.26
N THR A 238 15.48 -31.24 -10.43
CA THR A 238 15.51 -30.55 -11.74
C THR A 238 16.91 -30.15 -12.19
N THR A 239 17.84 -29.86 -11.27
CA THR A 239 19.25 -29.59 -11.60
C THR A 239 20.04 -30.86 -11.92
N GLN A 240 19.79 -31.97 -11.22
CA GLN A 240 20.48 -33.24 -11.46
C GLN A 240 19.92 -34.02 -12.66
N HIS A 241 18.65 -33.79 -13.01
CA HIS A 241 17.93 -34.52 -14.06
C HIS A 241 17.11 -33.55 -14.94
N PRO A 242 17.76 -32.67 -15.73
CA PRO A 242 17.06 -31.66 -16.54
C PRO A 242 16.17 -32.26 -17.63
N ALA A 243 16.43 -33.49 -18.08
CA ALA A 243 15.58 -34.25 -19.00
C ALA A 243 14.32 -34.89 -18.34
N SER A 244 14.04 -34.58 -17.06
CA SER A 244 12.80 -34.98 -16.38
C SER A 244 11.59 -34.26 -17.01
N PRO A 245 10.50 -34.97 -17.36
CA PRO A 245 9.28 -34.33 -17.88
C PRO A 245 8.53 -33.50 -16.84
N LEU A 246 8.82 -33.65 -15.53
CA LEU A 246 8.23 -32.83 -14.48
C LEU A 246 8.73 -31.38 -14.50
N ILE A 247 7.80 -30.43 -14.68
CA ILE A 247 8.01 -29.00 -14.43
C ILE A 247 7.17 -28.51 -13.25
N TRP A 248 7.66 -27.49 -12.55
CA TRP A 248 7.12 -27.03 -11.27
C TRP A 248 6.79 -25.54 -11.30
N LEU A 249 5.51 -25.20 -11.19
CA LEU A 249 5.05 -23.83 -11.03
C LEU A 249 4.73 -23.58 -9.54
N ILE A 250 5.53 -22.75 -8.89
CA ILE A 250 5.40 -22.48 -7.45
C ILE A 250 4.98 -21.02 -7.27
N ALA A 251 3.96 -20.78 -6.45
CA ALA A 251 3.56 -19.43 -6.05
C ALA A 251 3.69 -19.23 -4.54
N SER A 252 4.24 -18.09 -4.12
CA SER A 252 4.38 -17.78 -2.69
C SER A 252 4.56 -16.29 -2.40
N ARG A 253 4.47 -15.92 -1.12
CA ARG A 253 5.15 -14.72 -0.63
C ARG A 253 6.67 -14.87 -0.79
N PRO A 254 7.41 -13.79 -1.08
CA PRO A 254 8.86 -13.83 -1.17
C PRO A 254 9.50 -13.72 0.23
N GLU A 255 9.17 -14.66 1.12
CA GLU A 255 9.68 -14.71 2.50
C GLU A 255 11.19 -15.04 2.52
N PRO A 256 11.98 -14.59 3.51
CA PRO A 256 13.44 -14.62 3.44
C PRO A 256 14.04 -16.01 3.22
N HIS A 257 13.52 -17.02 3.92
CA HIS A 257 13.96 -18.42 3.82
C HIS A 257 13.60 -19.07 2.48
N ILE A 258 12.54 -18.61 1.81
CA ILE A 258 12.15 -19.01 0.45
C ILE A 258 13.05 -18.30 -0.58
N ARG A 259 13.19 -16.97 -0.45
CA ARG A 259 14.10 -16.14 -1.27
C ARG A 259 15.52 -16.70 -1.31
N ALA A 260 16.05 -17.11 -0.15
CA ALA A 260 17.40 -17.65 -0.02
C ALA A 260 17.67 -18.90 -0.88
N ILE A 261 16.64 -19.68 -1.23
CA ILE A 261 16.78 -20.92 -2.03
C ILE A 261 16.56 -20.65 -3.52
N PHE A 262 15.62 -19.78 -3.89
CA PHE A 262 15.47 -19.37 -5.30
C PHE A 262 16.59 -18.44 -5.78
N GLY A 263 17.18 -17.63 -4.88
CA GLY A 263 18.25 -16.68 -5.22
C GLY A 263 19.65 -17.27 -5.41
N GLN A 264 19.84 -18.59 -5.23
CA GLN A 264 21.15 -19.25 -5.32
C GLN A 264 21.58 -19.64 -6.75
N SER A 265 20.75 -19.45 -7.77
CA SER A 265 21.14 -19.68 -9.17
C SER A 265 20.32 -18.83 -10.15
N SER A 266 20.99 -18.21 -11.11
CA SER A 266 20.44 -17.25 -12.06
C SER A 266 19.70 -17.92 -13.22
N ALA A 267 18.45 -18.35 -12.99
CA ALA A 267 17.59 -18.85 -14.06
C ALA A 267 16.08 -18.62 -13.84
N SER A 268 15.60 -18.47 -12.60
CA SER A 268 14.16 -18.24 -12.34
C SER A 268 13.72 -16.85 -12.82
N LEU A 269 12.77 -16.78 -13.77
CA LEU A 269 12.15 -15.52 -14.18
C LEU A 269 11.23 -15.02 -13.05
N ASN A 270 11.79 -14.18 -12.19
CA ASN A 270 11.07 -13.53 -11.09
C ASN A 270 10.00 -12.58 -11.67
N ARG A 271 8.73 -13.03 -11.69
CA ARG A 271 7.59 -12.19 -12.08
C ARG A 271 6.68 -11.96 -10.89
N GLU A 272 6.27 -10.70 -10.71
CA GLU A 272 5.38 -10.26 -9.64
C GLU A 272 4.03 -9.81 -10.24
N PRO A 273 2.89 -10.32 -9.75
CA PRO A 273 1.59 -9.85 -10.22
C PRO A 273 1.36 -8.37 -9.86
N GLN A 274 0.85 -7.60 -10.82
CA GLN A 274 0.30 -6.28 -10.55
C GLN A 274 -0.86 -6.39 -9.53
N PRO A 275 -0.98 -5.47 -8.56
CA PRO A 275 -2.07 -5.50 -7.59
C PRO A 275 -3.42 -5.23 -8.27
N SER A 276 -4.41 -6.10 -8.04
CA SER A 276 -5.78 -5.88 -8.50
C SER A 276 -6.42 -4.71 -7.74
N ILE A 277 -6.87 -3.69 -8.47
CA ILE A 277 -7.52 -2.49 -7.92
C ILE A 277 -8.95 -2.82 -7.45
N ASN A 278 -9.08 -3.51 -6.31
CA ASN A 278 -10.34 -3.76 -5.61
C ASN A 278 -10.13 -4.34 -4.17
N SER A 279 -9.17 -3.78 -3.42
CA SER A 279 -8.93 -4.17 -2.01
C SER A 279 -10.12 -3.90 -1.07
N ASP A 280 -10.89 -2.86 -1.37
CA ASP A 280 -11.65 -2.13 -0.34
C ASP A 280 -13.02 -2.74 -0.02
N GLN A 281 -13.50 -3.70 -0.83
CA GLN A 281 -14.76 -4.39 -0.57
C GLN A 281 -14.61 -5.66 0.30
N ARG A 282 -13.44 -6.29 0.36
CA ARG A 282 -13.28 -7.54 1.14
C ARG A 282 -13.27 -7.30 2.66
N SER A 283 -12.91 -6.08 3.08
CA SER A 283 -12.88 -5.65 4.48
C SER A 283 -14.24 -5.61 5.18
N LYS A 284 -15.36 -5.67 4.44
CA LYS A 284 -16.73 -5.62 5.00
C LYS A 284 -17.45 -6.97 5.03
N ALA A 285 -16.78 -8.05 4.62
CA ALA A 285 -17.35 -9.40 4.53
C ALA A 285 -16.94 -10.35 5.67
N VAL A 286 -16.11 -9.90 6.62
CA VAL A 286 -15.60 -10.71 7.75
C VAL A 286 -16.35 -10.42 9.07
N GLU A 287 -17.17 -9.36 9.10
CA GLU A 287 -17.80 -8.83 10.32
C GLU A 287 -19.28 -9.25 10.49
N ARG A 288 -19.68 -10.35 9.84
CA ARG A 288 -21.06 -10.91 9.89
C ARG A 288 -21.11 -12.43 9.98
N ASP A 289 -20.36 -13.02 10.92
CA ASP A 289 -20.68 -14.39 11.37
C ASP A 289 -20.08 -14.68 12.77
N SER A 290 -20.87 -14.43 13.84
CA SER A 290 -20.70 -14.96 15.22
C SER A 290 -21.77 -14.39 16.17
N PRO A 291 -22.75 -15.19 16.64
CA PRO A 291 -23.68 -14.79 17.70
C PRO A 291 -23.32 -15.41 19.07
N ASP A 292 -23.38 -14.60 20.14
CA ASP A 292 -23.48 -15.03 21.57
C ASP A 292 -22.34 -15.92 22.16
N LYS A 293 -22.00 -15.90 23.45
CA LYS A 293 -22.28 -15.00 24.60
C LYS A 293 -21.29 -15.34 25.73
N LEU A 294 -20.96 -14.38 26.61
CA LEU A 294 -21.06 -14.51 28.09
C LEU A 294 -20.38 -13.33 28.82
N GLN A 295 -21.06 -12.81 29.85
CA GLN A 295 -20.48 -12.00 30.93
C GLN A 295 -20.07 -12.92 32.10
N PRO A 296 -19.41 -12.40 33.15
CA PRO A 296 -20.21 -11.91 34.28
C PRO A 296 -19.71 -10.60 34.91
N ASN A 297 -20.61 -9.92 35.63
CA ASN A 297 -20.35 -8.67 36.38
C ASN A 297 -19.58 -8.92 37.69
N ARG A 298 -18.90 -7.89 38.20
CA ARG A 298 -19.11 -7.38 39.59
C ARG A 298 -18.55 -5.97 39.80
N GLU A 299 -19.15 -5.28 40.77
CA GLU A 299 -18.89 -3.88 41.19
C GLU A 299 -18.27 -3.86 42.63
N PRO A 300 -17.96 -2.71 43.28
CA PRO A 300 -16.63 -2.52 43.87
C PRO A 300 -16.60 -2.31 45.41
N ASP A 301 -15.54 -1.61 45.89
CA ASP A 301 -15.28 -1.04 47.23
C ASP A 301 -14.86 -1.99 48.39
N PRO A 302 -14.16 -1.49 49.45
CA PRO A 302 -13.12 -0.44 49.44
C PRO A 302 -11.89 -0.75 50.34
N THR A 303 -10.92 0.17 50.40
CA THR A 303 -9.81 0.30 51.40
C THR A 303 -10.34 0.56 52.83
N PRO A 304 -9.56 0.42 53.96
CA PRO A 304 -8.09 0.61 54.10
C PRO A 304 -7.36 -0.30 55.13
N ILE A 305 -6.07 -0.02 55.42
CA ILE A 305 -5.42 -0.06 56.77
C ILE A 305 -3.93 0.39 56.67
N SER A 306 -3.38 0.99 57.74
CA SER A 306 -1.95 1.36 57.89
C SER A 306 -1.49 1.31 59.36
N PRO A 307 -0.24 0.87 59.62
CA PRO A 307 0.69 1.55 60.56
C PRO A 307 1.99 1.97 59.81
N SER A 308 2.65 3.11 60.07
CA SER A 308 3.57 3.46 61.20
C SER A 308 4.82 2.53 61.29
N GLU A 309 6.04 2.98 61.66
CA GLU A 309 6.45 4.20 62.39
C GLU A 309 7.97 4.54 62.25
N ASN A 310 8.44 5.60 62.93
CA ASN A 310 9.83 5.89 63.38
C ASN A 310 10.87 6.60 62.47
N ARG A 311 10.65 7.92 62.27
CA ARG A 311 11.36 9.02 62.97
C ARG A 311 12.90 8.97 63.16
N ARG A 312 13.57 10.05 62.72
CA ARG A 312 14.61 10.78 63.52
C ARG A 312 14.66 12.27 63.10
N GLU A 313 14.99 13.13 64.06
CA GLU A 313 14.94 14.61 63.96
C GLU A 313 16.31 15.24 64.23
N SER A 314 16.57 16.43 63.67
CA SER A 314 17.44 17.48 64.27
C SER A 314 17.19 18.82 63.56
N SER A 315 17.41 19.96 64.24
CA SER A 315 16.59 21.16 63.95
C SER A 315 17.18 22.52 64.40
N VAL A 316 17.49 23.40 63.42
CA VAL A 316 17.42 24.91 63.42
C VAL A 316 18.17 25.69 64.55
N PRO A 317 18.17 27.05 64.64
CA PRO A 317 17.89 28.15 63.68
C PRO A 317 19.09 29.17 63.58
N PRO A 318 18.93 30.52 63.53
CA PRO A 318 18.79 31.33 62.30
C PRO A 318 19.79 32.53 62.19
N LEU A 319 19.72 33.33 61.11
CA LEU A 319 19.87 34.82 61.16
C LEU A 319 19.51 35.55 59.83
N THR A 320 18.61 36.55 59.95
CA THR A 320 18.41 37.81 59.16
C THR A 320 18.65 37.94 57.64
N SER A 321 17.72 38.65 56.98
CA SER A 321 17.80 39.24 55.63
C SER A 321 18.31 40.71 55.63
N PRO A 322 18.56 41.34 54.46
CA PRO A 322 17.50 42.14 53.80
C PRO A 322 17.50 42.18 52.25
N LEU A 323 16.45 42.78 51.67
CA LEU A 323 16.30 43.26 50.27
C LEU A 323 16.82 44.73 50.17
N PRO A 324 16.72 45.51 49.04
CA PRO A 324 16.23 45.30 47.66
C PRO A 324 17.35 45.67 46.61
N PRO A 325 17.18 46.16 45.34
CA PRO A 325 15.96 46.47 44.56
C PRO A 325 15.93 46.06 43.06
N THR A 326 14.79 46.36 42.44
CA THR A 326 14.49 46.31 40.99
C THR A 326 15.11 47.46 40.18
N PRO A 327 15.29 47.27 38.85
CA PRO A 327 15.35 48.36 37.88
C PRO A 327 14.08 48.44 37.02
N THR A 328 13.40 49.60 37.02
CA THR A 328 12.40 49.99 36.00
C THR A 328 13.06 50.81 34.87
N PRO A 329 12.46 50.87 33.66
CA PRO A 329 13.04 51.58 32.52
C PRO A 329 12.73 53.09 32.52
N LEU A 330 13.70 53.90 32.08
CA LEU A 330 13.57 55.32 31.75
C LEU A 330 14.29 55.56 30.40
N THR A 331 13.57 55.76 29.30
CA THR A 331 13.05 57.02 28.74
C THR A 331 14.10 57.99 28.19
N ASN A 332 13.87 58.48 26.97
CA ASN A 332 13.98 59.92 26.70
C ASN A 332 13.05 60.38 25.57
N PHE A 333 12.54 61.60 25.73
CA PHE A 333 11.69 62.37 24.81
C PHE A 333 12.55 63.43 24.09
N PRO A 334 12.14 64.03 22.94
CA PRO A 334 11.15 65.13 22.90
C PRO A 334 10.25 65.11 21.62
N THR A 335 9.24 65.98 21.39
CA THR A 335 8.74 67.19 22.07
C THR A 335 7.22 67.39 21.82
N SER A 336 6.58 68.23 22.66
CA SER A 336 5.42 69.16 22.45
C SER A 336 4.67 69.27 21.08
N SER A 337 3.42 69.75 20.99
CA SER A 337 2.29 69.97 21.93
C SER A 337 1.09 70.63 21.17
N GLN A 338 -0.12 70.66 21.78
CA GLN A 338 -1.32 71.42 21.32
C GLN A 338 -1.94 70.89 19.99
N THR A 339 -3.20 71.19 19.61
CA THR A 339 -4.19 72.16 20.13
C THR A 339 -5.61 71.55 20.22
N GLN A 340 -6.51 72.28 20.89
CA GLN A 340 -7.89 71.91 21.23
C GLN A 340 -8.96 72.25 20.15
N GLU A 341 -10.10 71.55 20.28
CA GLU A 341 -11.49 72.06 20.12
C GLU A 341 -12.17 72.35 18.75
N ARG A 342 -13.43 71.86 18.70
CA ARG A 342 -14.70 72.54 18.28
C ARG A 342 -15.17 72.62 16.81
N ARG A 343 -16.19 71.76 16.57
CA ARG A 343 -17.63 72.09 16.37
C ARG A 343 -18.14 72.70 15.05
N LEU A 344 -19.36 72.24 14.70
CA LEU A 344 -20.44 72.91 13.94
C LEU A 344 -20.21 73.04 12.40
N SER A 345 -21.24 73.07 11.54
CA SER A 345 -22.72 73.07 11.75
C SER A 345 -23.52 72.61 10.53
N GLY A 346 -24.75 72.10 10.76
CA GLY A 346 -25.88 72.11 9.80
C GLY A 346 -25.89 70.99 8.76
N SER A 347 -27.03 70.56 8.18
CA SER A 347 -28.46 70.88 8.38
C SER A 347 -29.26 69.59 8.04
N ALA A 348 -30.22 69.10 8.84
CA ALA A 348 -31.69 69.29 8.69
C ALA A 348 -32.20 69.32 7.23
N VAL A 349 -33.30 68.66 6.84
CA VAL A 349 -34.66 68.66 7.45
C VAL A 349 -35.37 67.26 7.34
N SER A 350 -36.66 67.20 7.70
CA SER A 350 -37.64 66.10 7.85
C SER A 350 -37.94 65.28 6.54
N GLU A 351 -38.85 64.28 6.46
CA GLU A 351 -40.11 64.03 7.22
C GLU A 351 -40.63 62.57 7.17
N THR A 352 -41.62 62.24 8.02
CA THR A 352 -42.27 60.91 8.12
C THR A 352 -43.80 61.01 8.03
N PRO A 353 -44.48 60.01 7.44
CA PRO A 353 -45.31 59.10 8.26
C PRO A 353 -45.15 57.62 7.83
N SER A 354 -44.91 56.66 8.72
CA SER A 354 -45.78 56.08 9.75
C SER A 354 -46.93 55.21 9.20
N TRP A 355 -47.11 54.01 9.77
CA TRP A 355 -48.36 53.36 10.20
C TRP A 355 -48.05 51.92 10.70
N HIS A 356 -48.68 51.52 11.79
CA HIS A 356 -48.71 50.17 12.36
C HIS A 356 -50.20 49.83 12.58
N PRO A 357 -50.64 48.55 12.56
CA PRO A 357 -50.81 47.87 13.86
C PRO A 357 -50.85 46.31 13.89
N ARG A 358 -50.83 45.78 15.13
CA ARG A 358 -51.27 44.42 15.60
C ARG A 358 -50.33 43.24 15.29
N GLY A 359 -49.72 42.68 16.35
CA GLY A 359 -48.95 41.43 16.31
C GLY A 359 -49.70 40.19 16.82
N ARG A 360 -49.00 39.05 16.89
CA ARG A 360 -49.43 37.81 17.57
C ARG A 360 -48.28 37.22 18.41
N ARG A 361 -48.60 36.16 19.18
CA ARG A 361 -47.81 35.60 20.30
C ARG A 361 -46.51 34.91 19.87
N PRO A 362 -45.51 34.77 20.77
CA PRO A 362 -44.28 34.04 20.48
C PRO A 362 -44.51 32.54 20.24
N ILE A 363 -43.66 31.95 19.39
CA ILE A 363 -43.64 30.53 19.04
C ILE A 363 -42.60 29.82 19.92
N ARG A 364 -42.86 28.58 20.33
CA ARG A 364 -41.90 27.75 21.09
C ARG A 364 -40.78 27.21 20.19
N PRO A 365 -39.57 26.95 20.71
CA PRO A 365 -38.56 26.21 19.97
C PRO A 365 -39.05 24.78 19.68
N ILE A 366 -38.83 24.32 18.46
CA ILE A 366 -39.17 22.99 17.96
C ILE A 366 -38.11 21.99 18.46
N SER A 367 -38.52 20.78 18.82
CA SER A 367 -37.62 19.72 19.31
C SER A 367 -36.88 19.02 18.17
N LYS A 368 -35.72 18.41 18.47
CA LYS A 368 -34.90 17.74 17.44
C LYS A 368 -35.66 16.63 16.70
N ASN A 369 -36.51 15.89 17.43
CA ASN A 369 -37.33 14.80 16.90
C ASN A 369 -38.49 15.27 16.01
N GLU A 370 -38.79 16.58 15.98
CA GLU A 370 -39.75 17.18 15.04
C GLU A 370 -39.06 17.62 13.73
N LEU A 371 -37.78 18.01 13.76
CA LEU A 371 -37.01 18.21 12.52
C LEU A 371 -36.83 16.90 11.76
N GLU A 372 -36.40 15.84 12.45
CA GLU A 372 -36.16 14.52 11.84
C GLU A 372 -37.45 13.94 11.20
N ARG A 373 -38.65 14.27 11.71
CA ARG A 373 -39.94 13.93 11.09
C ARG A 373 -40.31 14.79 9.89
N ASN A 374 -40.01 16.09 9.92
CA ASN A 374 -40.28 16.98 8.80
C ASN A 374 -39.38 16.66 7.60
N GLU A 375 -38.18 16.12 7.82
CA GLU A 375 -37.31 15.59 6.76
C GLU A 375 -37.88 14.29 6.15
N GLU A 376 -38.38 13.33 6.96
CA GLU A 376 -39.06 12.13 6.45
C GLU A 376 -40.34 12.44 5.65
N GLU A 377 -41.13 13.45 6.03
CA GLU A 377 -42.33 13.82 5.26
C GLU A 377 -42.00 14.58 3.97
N ALA A 378 -40.89 15.34 3.93
CA ALA A 378 -40.40 15.98 2.71
C ALA A 378 -39.88 14.96 1.67
N GLU A 379 -39.18 13.90 2.08
CA GLU A 379 -38.77 12.82 1.15
C GLU A 379 -39.97 12.02 0.61
N ALA A 380 -41.05 11.90 1.39
CA ALA A 380 -42.26 11.19 0.97
C ALA A 380 -43.01 11.92 -0.18
N GLU A 381 -43.14 13.25 -0.11
CA GLU A 381 -43.74 14.03 -1.21
C GLU A 381 -42.88 14.03 -2.48
N LEU A 382 -41.54 13.95 -2.35
CA LEU A 382 -40.60 13.91 -3.48
C LEU A 382 -40.52 12.55 -4.19
N THR A 383 -40.98 11.45 -3.58
CA THR A 383 -40.75 10.08 -4.09
C THR A 383 -42.00 9.28 -4.46
N GLY A 384 -43.20 9.76 -4.11
CA GLY A 384 -44.45 9.33 -4.75
C GLY A 384 -44.86 7.87 -4.55
N LYS A 385 -44.57 7.25 -3.40
CA LYS A 385 -44.99 5.87 -3.05
C LYS A 385 -45.83 5.82 -1.77
N PRO A 386 -46.88 4.97 -1.69
CA PRO A 386 -47.78 4.91 -0.54
C PRO A 386 -47.19 4.13 0.65
N ARG A 387 -47.59 4.52 1.88
CA ARG A 387 -47.25 3.84 3.14
C ARG A 387 -48.14 2.60 3.36
N GLU A 388 -47.55 1.41 3.51
CA GLU A 388 -48.23 0.25 4.13
C GLU A 388 -48.01 0.23 5.66
N ARG A 389 -48.92 -0.45 6.39
CA ARG A 389 -48.91 -0.55 7.86
C ARG A 389 -49.19 -1.99 8.31
N SER A 390 -48.31 -2.55 9.13
CA SER A 390 -48.55 -3.80 9.86
C SER A 390 -48.27 -3.62 11.34
N ARG A 391 -49.22 -4.01 12.20
CA ARG A 391 -49.11 -3.93 13.67
C ARG A 391 -48.85 -5.30 14.28
N SER A 392 -47.91 -5.32 15.22
CA SER A 392 -47.82 -6.15 16.43
C SER A 392 -48.74 -7.38 16.56
N LEU A 393 -48.13 -8.54 16.80
CA LEU A 393 -48.66 -9.53 17.73
C LEU A 393 -47.52 -10.30 18.41
N MET A 394 -47.69 -10.57 19.71
CA MET A 394 -46.76 -11.28 20.58
C MET A 394 -47.57 -12.30 21.42
N THR A 395 -46.88 -13.17 22.16
CA THR A 395 -47.40 -14.07 23.22
C THR A 395 -47.83 -15.48 22.80
N LEU A 396 -47.68 -16.41 23.76
CA LEU A 396 -48.09 -17.83 23.82
C LEU A 396 -47.10 -18.81 23.13
N LEU A 397 -46.21 -19.47 23.91
CA LEU A 397 -46.40 -20.72 24.68
C LEU A 397 -46.29 -21.98 23.78
N SER A 398 -45.66 -23.11 24.17
CA SER A 398 -44.88 -23.48 25.37
C SER A 398 -44.22 -24.88 25.17
N GLN A 399 -43.55 -25.42 26.21
CA GLN A 399 -43.21 -26.86 26.37
C GLN A 399 -42.06 -27.39 25.45
N SER A 400 -41.22 -28.36 25.85
CA SER A 400 -40.93 -28.94 27.18
C SER A 400 -39.52 -29.57 27.25
N LYS A 401 -39.10 -29.82 28.50
CA LYS A 401 -38.06 -30.70 29.09
C LYS A 401 -37.69 -31.96 28.24
N ARG A 402 -36.54 -32.67 28.40
CA ARG A 402 -35.70 -32.91 29.62
C ARG A 402 -34.39 -33.69 29.26
N ALA A 403 -33.46 -33.81 30.23
CA ALA A 403 -32.47 -34.90 30.40
C ALA A 403 -31.31 -35.02 29.37
N SER A 404 -30.12 -35.56 29.70
CA SER A 404 -29.50 -35.94 30.99
C SER A 404 -27.97 -36.10 30.89
N SER A 405 -27.24 -35.81 31.99
CA SER A 405 -25.86 -36.25 32.29
C SER A 405 -25.83 -37.76 32.70
N PRO A 406 -24.72 -38.42 33.10
CA PRO A 406 -23.35 -37.96 33.49
C PRO A 406 -22.21 -38.76 32.78
N ASP A 407 -20.99 -39.07 33.26
CA ASP A 407 -20.17 -38.92 34.50
C ASP A 407 -18.66 -38.92 34.08
N PHE A 408 -17.73 -38.13 34.65
CA PHE A 408 -16.85 -38.32 35.85
C PHE A 408 -15.47 -39.02 35.61
N GLU A 409 -14.51 -38.74 36.51
CA GLU A 409 -13.16 -39.34 36.66
C GLU A 409 -12.05 -39.14 35.57
N SER A 410 -10.74 -39.26 35.87
CA SER A 410 -9.95 -38.92 37.08
C SER A 410 -8.41 -38.86 36.81
N HIS A 411 -7.65 -38.38 37.80
CA HIS A 411 -6.21 -38.62 38.12
C HIS A 411 -5.00 -38.26 37.19
N ARG A 412 -4.19 -37.33 37.75
CA ARG A 412 -2.70 -37.15 37.69
C ARG A 412 -1.92 -38.43 38.12
N PRO A 413 -0.58 -38.65 37.88
CA PRO A 413 0.51 -37.74 38.33
C PRO A 413 1.94 -37.80 37.68
N ARG A 414 2.83 -36.89 38.17
CA ARG A 414 4.33 -36.92 38.42
C ARG A 414 5.28 -37.77 37.52
N GLY A 415 6.53 -37.40 37.22
CA GLY A 415 7.34 -36.19 37.50
C GLY A 415 8.82 -36.48 37.89
N ARG A 416 9.77 -35.57 37.56
CA ARG A 416 11.22 -35.55 37.92
C ARG A 416 12.13 -36.61 37.25
N ASP A 417 13.48 -36.52 37.20
CA ASP A 417 14.45 -35.57 37.81
C ASP A 417 15.71 -35.27 36.92
N ARG A 418 16.72 -34.58 37.51
CA ARG A 418 18.03 -34.06 37.03
C ARG A 418 19.06 -35.13 36.51
N GLU A 419 20.35 -34.89 36.13
CA GLU A 419 21.33 -33.77 36.31
C GLU A 419 22.61 -33.87 35.40
N LEU A 420 23.55 -32.90 35.52
CA LEU A 420 25.03 -32.94 35.28
C LEU A 420 25.68 -32.75 33.86
N VAL A 421 26.94 -32.26 33.91
CA VAL A 421 27.88 -31.67 32.89
C VAL A 421 29.27 -31.61 33.59
N PRO A 422 30.50 -31.75 32.99
CA PRO A 422 31.08 -31.18 31.73
C PRO A 422 31.86 -32.27 30.90
N PRO A 423 33.05 -32.14 30.21
CA PRO A 423 34.01 -31.04 29.90
C PRO A 423 34.49 -30.96 28.42
N ILE A 424 35.78 -30.64 28.17
CA ILE A 424 36.43 -30.21 26.88
C ILE A 424 37.86 -30.80 26.75
N PRO A 425 38.43 -30.94 25.54
CA PRO A 425 39.86 -30.59 25.31
C PRO A 425 40.15 -29.75 24.02
N ARG A 426 41.40 -29.27 23.86
CA ARG A 426 41.92 -28.34 22.80
C ARG A 426 43.07 -28.96 21.96
N ALA A 427 43.23 -28.52 20.71
CA ALA A 427 44.48 -28.35 19.90
C ALA A 427 44.09 -27.70 18.53
N ALA A 428 44.79 -26.77 17.85
CA ALA A 428 46.22 -26.61 17.48
C ALA A 428 46.65 -27.54 16.31
N GLU A 429 47.44 -27.17 15.29
CA GLU A 429 48.06 -25.89 14.88
C GLU A 429 48.56 -25.92 13.39
N SER A 430 49.37 -24.94 12.96
CA SER A 430 50.05 -24.77 11.63
C SER A 430 49.17 -24.43 10.41
N SER A 431 49.49 -23.54 9.44
CA SER A 431 50.61 -22.63 9.07
C SER A 431 51.41 -23.00 7.80
N HIS A 432 51.37 -22.12 6.78
CA HIS A 432 52.40 -21.90 5.74
C HIS A 432 52.05 -20.61 4.95
N GLY A 433 53.05 -19.94 4.37
CA GLY A 433 52.87 -18.71 3.57
C GLY A 433 54.12 -18.34 2.77
N ILE A 434 53.96 -17.58 1.68
CA ILE A 434 55.05 -17.19 0.76
C ILE A 434 54.94 -15.68 0.45
N ARG A 435 56.09 -15.04 0.16
CA ARG A 435 56.28 -13.58 -0.02
C ARG A 435 56.05 -13.10 -1.46
N SER A 436 55.85 -11.78 -1.60
CA SER A 436 56.06 -10.98 -2.82
C SER A 436 57.53 -10.94 -3.27
N PRO A 437 57.83 -10.33 -4.43
CA PRO A 437 58.56 -9.05 -4.39
C PRO A 437 58.00 -7.95 -5.35
N GLN A 438 58.79 -6.88 -5.53
CA GLN A 438 58.40 -5.51 -5.94
C GLN A 438 58.43 -5.20 -7.45
N SER A 439 58.06 -3.94 -7.77
CA SER A 439 58.19 -3.19 -9.04
C SER A 439 59.67 -2.76 -9.32
N PRO A 440 60.05 -1.89 -10.31
CA PRO A 440 59.66 -0.45 -10.39
C PRO A 440 59.68 0.26 -11.79
N LEU A 441 59.42 1.58 -11.80
CA LEU A 441 59.78 2.64 -12.80
C LEU A 441 59.03 2.66 -14.18
N ASP A 442 58.81 3.80 -14.87
CA ASP A 442 58.87 5.25 -14.51
C ASP A 442 58.13 6.16 -15.55
N ASP A 443 58.18 7.48 -15.30
CA ASP A 443 58.04 8.66 -16.20
C ASP A 443 56.66 9.33 -16.45
N ASP A 444 56.72 10.68 -16.41
CA ASP A 444 55.64 11.66 -16.61
C ASP A 444 55.36 11.98 -18.10
N TYR A 445 54.26 12.69 -18.39
CA TYR A 445 54.30 14.07 -18.96
C TYR A 445 52.89 14.70 -19.00
N ASP A 446 52.84 16.03 -19.07
CA ASP A 446 51.65 16.89 -18.92
C ASP A 446 51.20 17.53 -20.26
N TYR A 447 50.15 18.36 -20.22
CA TYR A 447 49.54 19.24 -21.26
C TYR A 447 48.38 18.71 -22.14
N ASP A 448 47.17 19.10 -21.71
CA ASP A 448 46.19 19.96 -22.42
C ASP A 448 46.31 20.18 -23.95
N VAL A 449 45.18 19.99 -24.67
CA VAL A 449 44.65 20.91 -25.71
C VAL A 449 43.25 20.46 -26.18
N SER A 450 42.43 21.42 -26.63
CA SER A 450 41.05 21.24 -27.09
C SER A 450 40.91 21.16 -28.62
N SER A 451 39.83 20.52 -29.11
CA SER A 451 39.05 21.00 -30.27
C SER A 451 37.82 20.12 -30.56
N GLU A 452 36.71 20.74 -30.98
CA GLU A 452 35.66 20.07 -31.77
C GLU A 452 36.15 19.79 -33.20
N PRO A 453 35.33 19.14 -34.05
CA PRO A 453 34.73 20.00 -35.08
C PRO A 453 33.23 19.78 -35.29
N SER A 454 32.57 20.88 -35.63
CA SER A 454 31.27 20.90 -36.31
C SER A 454 31.48 20.87 -37.82
N ASP A 455 30.46 20.46 -38.59
CA ASP A 455 30.07 21.25 -39.76
C ASP A 455 28.61 20.99 -40.18
N SER A 456 28.11 21.80 -41.11
CA SER A 456 26.71 21.91 -41.53
C SER A 456 26.54 21.78 -43.05
N ILE A 457 25.30 21.66 -43.53
CA ILE A 457 24.87 22.11 -44.88
C ILE A 457 23.34 22.13 -44.94
N ALA A 458 22.77 23.05 -45.74
CA ALA A 458 21.32 23.24 -45.87
C ALA A 458 20.91 23.71 -47.29
N HIS A 459 19.70 23.34 -47.73
CA HIS A 459 18.96 23.83 -48.91
C HIS A 459 17.47 23.42 -48.78
N SER A 460 16.45 24.07 -49.35
CA SER A 460 16.33 25.36 -50.07
C SER A 460 14.85 25.81 -50.10
N ASN A 461 14.57 27.05 -50.52
CA ASN A 461 13.24 27.69 -50.45
C ASN A 461 12.33 27.53 -51.70
N ASP A 462 11.08 27.98 -51.52
CA ASP A 462 10.22 28.78 -52.42
C ASP A 462 9.07 28.14 -53.22
N SER A 463 7.85 28.64 -52.96
CA SER A 463 7.07 29.42 -53.94
C SER A 463 5.77 29.99 -53.33
N LYS A 464 5.21 31.06 -53.92
CA LYS A 464 3.97 31.77 -53.49
C LYS A 464 2.84 31.58 -54.50
N LEU A 465 1.59 31.53 -54.04
CA LEU A 465 0.40 31.98 -54.76
C LEU A 465 -0.66 32.53 -53.79
N THR A 466 -1.58 33.37 -54.27
CA THR A 466 -2.58 34.11 -53.47
C THR A 466 -3.89 34.32 -54.22
N LEU A 467 -5.02 34.35 -53.48
CA LEU A 467 -6.44 34.69 -53.80
C LEU A 467 -7.35 33.59 -53.18
N SER A 468 -8.55 33.85 -52.64
CA SER A 468 -9.22 35.11 -52.27
C SER A 468 -10.26 34.86 -51.15
N SER A 469 -10.84 35.92 -50.59
CA SER A 469 -11.71 35.91 -49.41
C SER A 469 -13.06 35.19 -49.55
N LEU A 470 -13.54 34.55 -48.47
CA LEU A 470 -14.92 34.65 -48.00
C LEU A 470 -15.02 34.31 -46.50
N SER A 471 -16.04 34.82 -45.81
CA SER A 471 -16.11 34.88 -44.35
C SER A 471 -17.00 33.81 -43.70
N THR A 472 -16.45 33.02 -42.77
CA THR A 472 -17.21 32.38 -41.69
C THR A 472 -16.43 32.48 -40.37
N THR A 473 -17.14 32.50 -39.24
CA THR A 473 -16.54 32.72 -37.91
C THR A 473 -15.77 31.49 -37.41
N PRO A 474 -14.53 31.65 -36.90
CA PRO A 474 -13.83 30.54 -36.27
C PRO A 474 -14.55 30.11 -34.98
N ARG A 475 -14.96 28.84 -34.92
CA ARG A 475 -15.16 28.18 -33.62
C ARG A 475 -13.81 28.14 -32.87
N PRO A 476 -13.79 28.20 -31.53
CA PRO A 476 -12.57 27.96 -30.77
C PRO A 476 -12.02 26.57 -31.14
N ARG A 477 -10.73 26.49 -31.48
CA ARG A 477 -10.07 25.21 -31.71
C ARG A 477 -9.97 24.47 -30.38
N PRO A 478 -10.28 23.17 -30.32
CA PRO A 478 -9.77 22.31 -29.24
C PRO A 478 -8.24 22.39 -29.21
N LEU A 479 -7.65 22.41 -28.01
CA LEU A 479 -6.21 22.18 -27.87
C LEU A 479 -5.85 20.79 -28.40
N PRO A 480 -4.67 20.59 -29.02
CA PRO A 480 -4.28 19.29 -29.53
C PRO A 480 -4.27 18.23 -28.42
N SER A 481 -4.83 17.05 -28.73
CA SER A 481 -4.66 15.81 -27.96
C SER A 481 -3.21 15.53 -27.60
N ASP A 482 -2.31 16.00 -28.45
CA ASP A 482 -0.92 15.62 -28.54
C ASP A 482 -0.10 16.20 -27.38
N LEU A 483 -0.53 17.32 -26.77
CA LEU A 483 0.07 17.83 -25.54
C LEU A 483 -0.21 16.93 -24.34
N ILE A 484 -1.41 16.35 -24.25
CA ILE A 484 -1.76 15.38 -23.20
C ILE A 484 -1.08 14.04 -23.49
N SER A 485 -1.10 13.59 -24.75
CA SER A 485 -0.44 12.35 -25.17
C SER A 485 1.07 12.39 -24.95
N ALA A 486 1.73 13.50 -25.33
CA ALA A 486 3.13 13.74 -25.03
C ALA A 486 3.39 13.88 -23.52
N SER A 487 2.48 14.47 -22.74
CA SER A 487 2.62 14.49 -21.28
C SER A 487 2.53 13.10 -20.65
N VAL A 488 1.80 12.15 -21.24
CA VAL A 488 1.76 10.74 -20.81
C VAL A 488 3.02 9.99 -21.25
N GLY A 489 3.48 10.20 -22.49
CA GLY A 489 4.76 9.65 -22.97
C GLY A 489 5.95 10.10 -22.12
N ASN A 490 6.11 11.40 -21.91
CA ASN A 490 7.12 11.98 -21.02
C ASN A 490 7.02 11.48 -19.57
N ALA A 491 5.81 11.14 -19.08
CA ALA A 491 5.64 10.56 -17.75
C ALA A 491 6.01 9.07 -17.70
N LEU A 492 5.90 8.34 -18.82
CA LEU A 492 6.37 6.97 -18.97
C LEU A 492 7.90 6.91 -19.10
N GLU A 493 8.51 7.82 -19.86
CA GLU A 493 9.97 7.91 -20.01
C GLU A 493 10.66 8.28 -18.69
N ARG A 494 10.16 9.29 -17.96
CA ARG A 494 10.63 9.59 -16.60
C ARG A 494 10.42 8.42 -15.63
N ARG A 495 9.36 7.61 -15.83
CA ARG A 495 9.15 6.38 -15.06
C ARG A 495 10.19 5.31 -15.42
N ILE A 496 10.66 5.24 -16.66
CA ILE A 496 11.76 4.34 -17.06
C ILE A 496 13.08 4.80 -16.42
N GLU A 497 13.36 6.10 -16.36
CA GLU A 497 14.52 6.66 -15.65
C GLU A 497 14.46 6.42 -14.13
N ASP A 498 13.33 6.73 -13.48
CA ASP A 498 13.11 6.47 -12.04
C ASP A 498 13.18 4.95 -11.74
N VAL A 499 12.63 4.09 -12.60
CA VAL A 499 12.71 2.62 -12.44
C VAL A 499 14.12 2.09 -12.71
N GLY A 500 14.91 2.72 -13.57
CA GLY A 500 16.35 2.46 -13.69
C GLY A 500 17.10 2.69 -12.38
N ASN A 501 16.72 3.72 -11.63
CA ASN A 501 17.25 4.02 -10.30
C ASN A 501 16.70 3.11 -9.17
N ILE A 502 15.66 2.30 -9.42
CA ILE A 502 15.10 1.34 -8.45
C ILE A 502 15.97 0.06 -8.31
N LEU A 503 17.12 -0.02 -8.97
CA LEU A 503 18.08 -1.15 -8.92
C LEU A 503 18.86 -1.32 -7.59
N GLY A 504 18.14 -1.41 -6.48
CA GLY A 504 18.44 -2.32 -5.37
C GLY A 504 19.73 -2.10 -4.57
N ARG A 505 20.35 -0.92 -4.64
CA ARG A 505 21.53 -0.57 -3.84
C ARG A 505 21.21 0.58 -2.91
N SER A 506 21.54 0.42 -1.63
CA SER A 506 21.45 1.52 -0.66
C SER A 506 22.50 2.59 -0.97
N ILE A 507 22.09 3.85 -0.82
CA ILE A 507 22.95 5.01 -1.07
C ILE A 507 23.76 5.29 0.21
N ASN A 508 25.07 5.54 0.08
CA ASN A 508 25.88 5.99 1.21
C ASN A 508 25.49 7.43 1.60
N THR A 509 24.91 7.56 2.79
CA THR A 509 24.41 8.79 3.41
C THR A 509 25.34 9.38 4.46
N THR A 510 26.44 8.72 4.83
CA THR A 510 27.34 9.17 5.92
C THR A 510 27.78 10.63 5.73
N GLY A 511 28.18 11.02 4.51
CA GLY A 511 28.54 12.41 4.19
C GLY A 511 27.34 13.38 4.19
N ARG A 512 26.12 12.92 3.88
CA ARG A 512 24.89 13.73 3.93
C ARG A 512 24.48 14.01 5.38
N LEU A 513 24.54 12.99 6.25
CA LEU A 513 24.29 13.08 7.68
C LEU A 513 25.34 13.92 8.42
N ALA A 514 26.63 13.77 8.09
CA ALA A 514 27.69 14.58 8.67
C ALA A 514 27.47 16.08 8.39
N ASN A 515 27.26 16.45 7.12
CA ASN A 515 26.97 17.84 6.73
C ASN A 515 25.68 18.36 7.40
N LEU A 516 24.61 17.55 7.47
CA LEU A 516 23.36 17.96 8.12
C LEU A 516 23.57 18.24 9.61
N ARG A 517 24.39 17.45 10.31
CA ARG A 517 24.71 17.65 11.73
C ARG A 517 25.50 18.93 11.98
N THR A 518 26.39 19.34 11.06
CA THR A 518 27.04 20.66 11.10
C THR A 518 26.01 21.80 10.94
N GLU A 519 24.99 21.65 10.09
CA GLU A 519 23.91 22.65 10.00
C GLU A 519 22.96 22.62 11.22
N MET A 520 22.75 21.46 11.85
CA MET A 520 22.01 21.35 13.13
C MET A 520 22.74 22.07 14.27
N GLU A 521 24.07 21.94 14.34
CA GLU A 521 24.92 22.63 15.31
C GLU A 521 24.84 24.15 15.12
N LYS A 522 25.00 24.65 13.88
CA LYS A 522 24.83 26.07 13.54
C LYS A 522 23.41 26.60 13.85
N ALA A 523 22.38 25.78 13.67
CA ALA A 523 21.01 26.12 14.02
C ALA A 523 20.72 26.02 15.53
N GLY A 524 21.64 25.45 16.32
CA GLY A 524 21.47 25.18 17.74
C GLY A 524 20.28 24.25 18.00
N VAL A 525 20.26 23.07 17.36
CA VAL A 525 19.24 22.02 17.58
C VAL A 525 19.89 20.66 17.86
N ASP A 526 19.30 19.90 18.78
CA ASP A 526 19.76 18.56 19.18
C ASP A 526 19.16 17.47 18.27
N TYR A 527 17.93 17.72 17.78
CA TYR A 527 17.17 16.86 16.86
C TYR A 527 16.82 17.65 15.59
N TYR A 528 16.78 16.98 14.44
CA TYR A 528 16.17 17.50 13.23
C TYR A 528 15.17 16.51 12.63
N ILE A 529 13.97 17.00 12.34
CA ILE A 529 12.87 16.21 11.77
C ILE A 529 12.73 16.52 10.28
N VAL A 530 12.79 15.49 9.44
CA VAL A 530 12.59 15.59 7.98
C VAL A 530 11.39 14.75 7.58
N LEU A 531 10.27 15.42 7.31
CA LEU A 531 9.02 14.78 6.91
C LEU A 531 9.00 14.42 5.42
N SER A 532 8.13 13.48 5.04
CA SER A 532 7.82 13.19 3.62
C SER A 532 6.95 14.26 2.94
N GLU A 533 6.21 15.05 3.72
CA GLU A 533 5.23 16.03 3.27
C GLU A 533 5.89 17.35 2.79
N ASP A 534 5.29 18.00 1.78
CA ASP A 534 5.70 19.34 1.31
C ASP A 534 4.96 20.47 2.03
N ALA A 535 5.22 21.73 1.62
CA ALA A 535 4.62 22.92 2.19
C ALA A 535 3.08 23.02 2.04
N HIS A 536 2.46 22.07 1.33
CA HIS A 536 1.02 21.96 1.09
C HIS A 536 0.40 20.70 1.75
N GLY A 537 1.21 19.84 2.38
CA GLY A 537 0.79 18.58 2.97
C GLY A 537 0.63 17.42 1.97
N SER A 538 1.28 17.49 0.81
CA SER A 538 1.13 16.51 -0.28
C SER A 538 1.73 15.14 0.09
N GLU A 539 1.05 14.03 -0.26
CA GLU A 539 1.59 12.66 -0.11
C GLU A 539 2.61 12.32 -1.20
N CYS A 540 2.39 12.76 -2.43
CA CYS A 540 3.41 12.75 -3.48
C CYS A 540 3.97 14.17 -3.64
N VAL A 541 5.29 14.31 -3.59
CA VAL A 541 5.98 15.62 -3.65
C VAL A 541 6.76 15.79 -4.95
N ALA A 542 6.97 17.04 -5.38
CA ALA A 542 7.84 17.35 -6.51
C ALA A 542 9.31 16.99 -6.21
N ALA A 543 10.12 16.76 -7.24
CA ALA A 543 11.52 16.36 -7.10
C ALA A 543 12.36 17.32 -6.23
N CYS A 544 12.06 18.63 -6.26
CA CYS A 544 12.70 19.64 -5.44
C CYS A 544 12.31 19.60 -3.93
N ASP A 545 11.34 18.78 -3.54
CA ASP A 545 10.88 18.65 -2.15
C ASP A 545 11.02 17.21 -1.60
N LYS A 546 11.59 16.27 -2.39
CA LYS A 546 12.01 14.90 -2.00
C LYS A 546 13.16 14.86 -0.95
N ARG A 547 13.07 15.64 0.13
CA ARG A 547 14.13 15.79 1.16
C ARG A 547 14.41 14.51 1.92
N LEU A 548 13.37 13.74 2.25
CA LEU A 548 13.50 12.44 2.89
C LEU A 548 14.35 11.50 2.03
N GLU A 549 14.01 11.36 0.75
CA GLU A 549 14.73 10.53 -0.22
C GLU A 549 16.20 10.97 -0.36
N TYR A 550 16.46 12.28 -0.40
CA TYR A 550 17.83 12.78 -0.41
C TYR A 550 18.61 12.45 0.88
N ILE A 551 18.05 12.65 2.07
CA ILE A 551 18.83 12.42 3.31
C ILE A 551 18.98 10.94 3.66
N THR A 552 17.99 10.09 3.31
CA THR A 552 17.93 8.66 3.71
C THR A 552 18.31 7.66 2.61
N GLY A 553 18.13 8.01 1.33
CA GLY A 553 18.12 7.05 0.20
C GLY A 553 16.80 6.28 0.01
N PHE A 554 15.82 6.42 0.91
CA PHE A 554 14.52 5.74 0.83
C PHE A 554 13.54 6.49 -0.09
N THR A 555 13.06 5.82 -1.12
CA THR A 555 12.21 6.39 -2.19
C THR A 555 10.70 6.13 -1.95
N GLY A 556 10.28 5.79 -0.73
CA GLY A 556 8.87 5.53 -0.40
C GLY A 556 8.12 6.82 -0.09
N PRO A 557 6.88 7.01 -0.58
CA PRO A 557 6.16 8.30 -0.48
C PRO A 557 5.67 8.63 0.94
N LYS A 558 5.67 7.67 1.87
CA LYS A 558 5.39 7.92 3.28
C LYS A 558 6.46 7.33 4.18
N GLY A 559 7.05 8.20 4.97
CA GLY A 559 8.04 7.94 6.00
C GLY A 559 8.53 9.27 6.54
N ASP A 560 9.11 9.28 7.73
CA ASP A 560 9.57 10.50 8.38
C ASP A 560 10.87 10.20 9.11
N ALA A 561 11.88 11.06 8.95
CA ALA A 561 13.21 10.87 9.50
C ALA A 561 13.43 11.73 10.76
N VAL A 562 14.02 11.11 11.78
CA VAL A 562 14.43 11.74 13.03
C VAL A 562 15.95 11.63 13.13
N ILE A 563 16.66 12.74 13.05
CA ILE A 563 18.13 12.79 13.10
C ILE A 563 18.55 13.42 14.44
N THR A 564 19.47 12.79 15.17
CA THR A 564 20.14 13.37 16.35
C THR A 564 21.61 13.68 16.02
N ARG A 565 22.37 14.22 16.99
CA ARG A 565 23.83 14.44 16.84
C ARG A 565 24.61 13.16 16.50
N ASP A 566 24.16 12.02 17.00
CA ASP A 566 24.85 10.73 16.99
C ASP A 566 24.14 9.68 16.11
N SER A 567 22.82 9.59 16.22
CA SER A 567 21.95 8.57 15.62
C SER A 567 21.03 9.13 14.52
N ALA A 568 20.45 8.25 13.71
CA ALA A 568 19.47 8.61 12.69
C ALA A 568 18.42 7.49 12.52
N TYR A 569 17.16 7.87 12.44
CA TYR A 569 16.02 6.96 12.42
C TYR A 569 15.10 7.26 11.23
N LEU A 570 14.65 6.22 10.53
CA LEU A 570 13.60 6.31 9.52
C LEU A 570 12.35 5.61 10.05
N VAL A 571 11.29 6.37 10.32
CA VAL A 571 9.99 5.84 10.72
C VAL A 571 9.14 5.60 9.47
N THR A 572 8.62 4.39 9.26
CA THR A 572 7.67 4.12 8.16
C THR A 572 6.72 2.95 8.44
N GLY A 573 5.69 2.84 7.62
CA GLY A 573 4.59 1.87 7.74
C GLY A 573 4.85 0.50 7.10
N PRO A 574 4.01 -0.52 7.40
CA PRO A 574 4.20 -1.91 6.94
C PRO A 574 4.23 -2.10 5.43
N ARG A 575 3.69 -1.14 4.65
CA ARG A 575 3.81 -1.14 3.18
C ARG A 575 5.25 -1.00 2.70
N TYR A 576 6.13 -0.39 3.50
CA TYR A 576 7.45 0.07 3.07
C TYR A 576 8.63 -0.47 3.90
N TRP A 577 8.42 -1.23 4.98
CA TRP A 577 9.55 -1.81 5.74
C TRP A 577 10.55 -2.58 4.86
N PRO A 578 10.15 -3.46 3.92
CA PRO A 578 11.11 -4.18 3.08
C PRO A 578 11.84 -3.28 2.08
N GLN A 579 11.22 -2.15 1.71
CA GLN A 579 11.84 -1.14 0.85
C GLN A 579 12.88 -0.34 1.63
N ALA A 580 12.55 0.13 2.83
CA ALA A 580 13.50 0.78 3.74
C ALA A 580 14.70 -0.14 4.04
N GLU A 581 14.45 -1.40 4.41
CA GLU A 581 15.47 -2.43 4.68
C GLU A 581 16.40 -2.72 3.49
N THR A 582 16.00 -2.33 2.27
CA THR A 582 16.82 -2.47 1.04
C THR A 582 17.50 -1.15 0.62
N GLN A 583 16.89 0.00 0.89
CA GLN A 583 17.31 1.31 0.34
C GLN A 583 18.13 2.17 1.31
N THR A 584 17.93 2.06 2.63
CA THR A 584 18.76 2.79 3.60
C THR A 584 20.08 2.06 3.85
N ASP A 585 21.15 2.79 4.14
CA ASP A 585 22.41 2.22 4.58
C ASP A 585 22.45 1.95 6.11
N ARG A 586 23.63 1.58 6.63
CA ARG A 586 23.84 1.25 8.05
C ARG A 586 23.84 2.46 9.01
N ASN A 587 23.75 3.71 8.51
CA ASN A 587 23.62 4.88 9.39
C ASN A 587 22.17 5.03 9.93
N TRP A 588 21.20 4.34 9.31
CA TRP A 588 19.77 4.49 9.62
C TRP A 588 19.21 3.29 10.40
N THR A 589 18.58 3.59 11.53
CA THR A 589 17.75 2.61 12.26
C THR A 589 16.30 2.73 11.78
N ILE A 590 15.76 1.64 11.21
CA ILE A 590 14.39 1.61 10.70
C ILE A 590 13.42 1.35 11.85
N ILE A 591 12.52 2.31 12.09
CA ILE A 591 11.47 2.22 13.09
C ILE A 591 10.17 1.80 12.42
N LYS A 592 9.63 0.68 12.90
CA LYS A 592 8.38 0.11 12.41
C LYS A 592 7.21 0.81 13.10
N ALA A 593 6.38 1.49 12.30
CA ALA A 593 5.19 2.17 12.78
C ALA A 593 3.91 1.65 12.11
N GLY A 594 2.76 1.81 12.76
CA GLY A 594 1.46 1.43 12.26
C GLY A 594 0.49 0.98 13.36
N VAL A 595 -0.64 0.40 12.95
CA VAL A 595 -1.62 -0.23 13.85
C VAL A 595 -1.08 -1.59 14.28
N ASP A 596 -1.12 -1.91 15.58
CA ASP A 596 -0.69 -3.22 16.08
C ASP A 596 -1.45 -4.38 15.41
N HIS A 597 -0.71 -5.44 15.11
CA HIS A 597 -1.18 -6.67 14.47
C HIS A 597 -0.81 -7.91 15.31
N GLY A 598 -0.49 -7.73 16.59
CA GLY A 598 -0.04 -8.77 17.51
C GLY A 598 1.46 -9.08 17.36
N PHE A 599 2.28 -8.07 17.07
CA PHE A 599 3.73 -8.26 16.98
C PHE A 599 4.37 -8.24 18.39
N PRO A 600 5.37 -9.10 18.69
CA PRO A 600 6.02 -9.15 20.00
C PRO A 600 7.01 -8.00 20.26
N GLN A 601 7.11 -7.03 19.35
CA GLN A 601 7.93 -5.82 19.48
C GLN A 601 7.01 -4.62 19.64
N LYS A 602 7.36 -3.68 20.53
CA LYS A 602 6.62 -2.41 20.65
C LYS A 602 6.60 -1.71 19.29
N MET A 603 5.40 -1.55 18.73
CA MET A 603 5.18 -0.78 17.51
C MET A 603 4.59 0.58 17.85
N TYR A 604 5.09 1.63 17.20
CA TYR A 604 4.65 2.99 17.41
C TYR A 604 3.53 3.33 16.42
N LYS A 605 2.55 4.15 16.81
CA LYS A 605 1.47 4.59 15.91
C LYS A 605 2.01 5.35 14.70
N ASP A 606 2.91 6.30 14.96
CA ASP A 606 3.47 7.25 13.99
C ASP A 606 4.85 7.75 14.44
N TRP A 607 5.48 8.64 13.67
CA TRP A 607 6.79 9.19 14.03
C TRP A 607 6.75 10.04 15.29
N VAL A 608 5.61 10.64 15.64
CA VAL A 608 5.47 11.50 16.82
C VAL A 608 5.56 10.66 18.09
N GLU A 609 4.85 9.54 18.14
CA GLU A 609 4.94 8.64 19.29
C GLU A 609 6.37 8.09 19.48
N PHE A 610 7.05 7.70 18.38
CA PHE A 610 8.45 7.28 18.46
C PHE A 610 9.36 8.40 18.96
N PHE A 611 9.30 9.56 18.30
CA PHE A 611 10.13 10.72 18.61
C PHE A 611 9.99 11.18 20.07
N LEU A 612 8.78 11.21 20.61
CA LEU A 612 8.52 11.57 22.01
C LEU A 612 9.17 10.60 23.01
N THR A 613 9.47 9.35 22.61
CA THR A 613 10.22 8.40 23.47
C THR A 613 11.75 8.56 23.40
N LEU A 614 12.27 9.42 22.53
CA LEU A 614 13.70 9.77 22.47
C LEU A 614 14.06 11.04 23.27
N LEU A 615 13.07 11.76 23.79
CA LEU A 615 13.29 13.08 24.39
C LEU A 615 13.81 13.00 25.84
N SER A 616 14.60 14.00 26.20
CA SER A 616 15.07 14.30 27.55
C SER A 616 14.91 15.79 27.83
N GLU A 617 15.02 16.20 29.09
CA GLU A 617 14.74 17.57 29.52
C GLU A 617 15.62 18.63 28.81
N GLY A 618 15.03 19.80 28.50
CA GLY A 618 15.72 20.98 27.98
C GLY A 618 16.14 20.93 26.49
N GLN A 619 15.83 19.86 25.76
CA GLN A 619 16.28 19.66 24.38
C GLN A 619 15.61 20.60 23.35
N ARG A 620 16.30 20.82 22.22
CA ARG A 620 15.90 21.75 21.15
C ARG A 620 15.64 21.02 19.84
N ILE A 621 14.41 21.12 19.36
CA ILE A 621 13.84 20.27 18.31
C ILE A 621 13.71 21.09 17.02
N GLY A 622 14.58 20.85 16.04
CA GLY A 622 14.53 21.52 14.75
C GLY A 622 13.54 20.87 13.78
N ILE A 623 12.65 21.66 13.18
CA ILE A 623 11.79 21.22 12.07
C ILE A 623 11.48 22.39 11.14
N ASP A 624 11.27 22.12 9.85
CA ASP A 624 10.75 23.11 8.91
C ASP A 624 9.24 23.30 9.16
N ALA A 625 8.86 24.43 9.75
CA ALA A 625 7.47 24.77 10.07
C ALA A 625 6.50 24.71 8.88
N ARG A 626 7.02 24.71 7.63
CA ARG A 626 6.18 24.60 6.44
C ARG A 626 5.64 23.19 6.22
N MET A 627 6.38 22.17 6.64
CA MET A 627 6.12 20.77 6.30
C MET A 627 5.27 20.03 7.34
N ILE A 628 5.10 20.60 8.54
CA ILE A 628 4.28 20.05 9.62
C ILE A 628 2.92 20.77 9.67
N SER A 629 1.82 20.03 9.88
CA SER A 629 0.50 20.61 10.08
C SER A 629 0.33 21.24 11.47
N HIS A 630 -0.59 22.19 11.58
CA HIS A 630 -0.91 22.85 12.85
C HIS A 630 -1.34 21.85 13.93
N GLU A 631 -2.17 20.86 13.59
CA GLU A 631 -2.59 19.79 14.49
C GLU A 631 -1.40 18.97 15.03
N LYS A 632 -0.50 18.50 14.16
CA LYS A 632 0.71 17.76 14.56
C LYS A 632 1.62 18.63 15.44
N ALA A 633 1.82 19.90 15.07
CA ALA A 633 2.66 20.82 15.82
C ALA A 633 2.11 21.15 17.22
N ALA A 634 0.81 21.44 17.33
CA ALA A 634 0.14 21.72 18.60
C ALA A 634 0.15 20.50 19.54
N LEU A 635 -0.12 19.30 19.00
CA LEU A 635 -0.03 18.04 19.76
C LEU A 635 1.36 17.86 20.37
N ILE A 636 2.43 18.02 19.58
CA ILE A 636 3.80 17.85 20.06
C ILE A 636 4.16 18.96 21.07
N HIS A 637 3.77 20.22 20.81
CA HIS A 637 4.10 21.35 21.69
C HIS A 637 3.62 21.11 23.13
N SER A 638 2.39 20.61 23.30
CA SER A 638 1.82 20.23 24.61
C SER A 638 2.56 19.10 25.35
N LYS A 639 3.48 18.40 24.68
CA LYS A 639 4.37 17.39 25.27
C LYS A 639 5.79 17.90 25.49
N LEU A 640 6.24 18.88 24.69
CA LEU A 640 7.52 19.55 24.91
C LEU A 640 7.50 20.45 26.15
N GLU A 641 6.38 21.13 26.42
CA GLU A 641 6.19 21.96 27.62
C GLU A 641 6.46 21.21 28.93
N SER A 642 6.03 19.95 29.03
CA SER A 642 6.27 19.08 30.20
C SER A 642 7.72 18.58 30.34
N LEU A 643 8.64 18.98 29.45
CA LEU A 643 10.03 18.54 29.41
C LEU A 643 11.02 19.72 29.22
N ASP A 644 10.57 20.97 29.41
CA ASP A 644 11.27 22.23 29.03
C ASP A 644 11.84 22.22 27.59
N CYS A 645 11.30 21.36 26.73
CA CYS A 645 11.79 21.16 25.37
C CYS A 645 11.29 22.27 24.46
N LYS A 646 12.13 22.70 23.51
CA LYS A 646 11.88 23.90 22.71
C LYS A 646 11.88 23.57 21.23
N PHE A 647 10.72 23.75 20.58
CA PHE A 647 10.64 23.73 19.12
C PHE A 647 11.45 24.90 18.54
N VAL A 648 12.23 24.61 17.51
CA VAL A 648 13.02 25.55 16.73
C VAL A 648 12.62 25.40 15.27
N PHE A 649 12.35 26.52 14.61
CA PHE A 649 11.91 26.56 13.21
C PHE A 649 12.94 27.31 12.35
N PRO A 650 13.97 26.63 11.80
CA PRO A 650 14.97 27.25 10.94
C PRO A 650 14.35 27.96 9.73
N ARG A 651 14.86 29.15 9.39
CA ARG A 651 14.36 29.97 8.25
C ARG A 651 14.56 29.28 6.89
N GLN A 652 15.56 28.42 6.78
CA GLN A 652 15.84 27.57 5.63
C GLN A 652 15.76 26.10 6.08
N ASN A 653 15.38 25.20 5.17
CA ASN A 653 15.38 23.78 5.49
C ASN A 653 16.84 23.29 5.54
N LEU A 654 17.25 22.61 6.61
CA LEU A 654 18.66 22.23 6.77
C LEU A 654 19.11 21.17 5.76
N VAL A 655 18.18 20.36 5.23
CA VAL A 655 18.47 19.44 4.10
C VAL A 655 18.75 20.22 2.82
N ASP A 656 18.06 21.34 2.59
CA ASP A 656 18.25 22.16 1.39
C ASP A 656 19.64 22.84 1.37
N LEU A 657 20.23 23.12 2.55
CA LEU A 657 21.58 23.68 2.67
C LEU A 657 22.68 22.67 2.30
N VAL A 658 22.43 21.37 2.50
CA VAL A 658 23.42 20.30 2.23
C VAL A 658 23.17 19.57 0.90
N TRP A 659 22.05 19.82 0.23
CA TRP A 659 21.68 19.23 -1.05
C TRP A 659 22.25 20.01 -2.23
N ARG A 660 23.55 19.86 -2.49
CA ARG A 660 24.28 20.57 -3.58
C ARG A 660 23.58 20.50 -4.94
N ASN A 661 23.17 19.31 -5.36
CA ASN A 661 22.54 19.05 -6.65
C ASN A 661 21.00 19.00 -6.50
N LYS A 662 20.41 20.01 -5.84
CA LYS A 662 18.96 20.07 -5.61
C LYS A 662 18.20 20.36 -6.91
N PRO A 663 17.18 19.56 -7.29
CA PRO A 663 16.35 19.85 -8.46
C PRO A 663 15.67 21.22 -8.37
N GLY A 664 15.57 21.90 -9.50
CA GLY A 664 14.83 23.15 -9.62
C GLY A 664 13.35 22.98 -9.29
N LYS A 665 12.67 24.07 -8.90
CA LYS A 665 11.21 24.06 -8.73
C LYS A 665 10.55 23.67 -10.06
N PRO A 666 9.51 22.81 -10.05
CA PRO A 666 8.80 22.49 -11.27
C PRO A 666 8.15 23.74 -11.87
N ARG A 667 8.06 23.78 -13.19
CA ARG A 667 7.39 24.82 -13.99
C ARG A 667 6.29 24.18 -14.85
N GLY A 668 5.50 23.30 -14.26
CA GLY A 668 4.39 22.64 -14.96
C GLY A 668 3.34 23.66 -15.36
N VAL A 669 2.95 23.67 -16.65
CA VAL A 669 1.90 24.56 -17.17
C VAL A 669 0.58 24.27 -16.45
N VAL A 670 -0.13 25.33 -16.07
CA VAL A 670 -1.49 25.29 -15.53
C VAL A 670 -2.48 25.43 -16.68
N TYR A 671 -3.59 24.69 -16.62
CA TYR A 671 -4.64 24.73 -17.63
C TYR A 671 -6.04 24.63 -17.01
N VAL A 672 -7.05 25.15 -17.72
CA VAL A 672 -8.45 25.09 -17.30
C VAL A 672 -9.03 23.71 -17.57
N GLN A 673 -9.74 23.13 -16.60
CA GLN A 673 -10.60 21.97 -16.80
C GLN A 673 -12.04 22.43 -17.07
N GLY A 674 -12.55 22.14 -18.26
CA GLY A 674 -13.86 22.59 -18.71
C GLY A 674 -15.05 22.11 -17.86
N ILE A 675 -16.16 22.84 -17.97
CA ILE A 675 -17.38 22.59 -17.17
C ILE A 675 -18.04 21.25 -17.52
N GLU A 676 -17.84 20.77 -18.74
CA GLU A 676 -18.22 19.45 -19.24
C GLU A 676 -17.55 18.28 -18.50
N TYR A 677 -16.50 18.54 -17.71
CA TYR A 677 -15.87 17.56 -16.82
C TYR A 677 -16.08 17.83 -15.32
N THR A 678 -16.37 19.08 -14.94
CA THR A 678 -16.47 19.49 -13.53
C THR A 678 -17.89 19.72 -13.05
N GLY A 679 -18.86 19.88 -13.96
CA GLY A 679 -20.29 20.09 -13.69
C GLY A 679 -20.66 21.42 -13.02
N ARG A 680 -19.69 22.09 -12.37
CA ARG A 680 -19.89 23.32 -11.60
C ARG A 680 -18.75 24.31 -11.83
N ASP A 681 -19.13 25.51 -12.30
CA ASP A 681 -18.29 26.69 -12.48
C ASP A 681 -17.65 27.16 -11.16
N THR A 682 -16.45 27.74 -11.24
CA THR A 682 -15.72 28.28 -10.08
C THR A 682 -16.51 29.33 -9.30
N ARG A 683 -17.33 30.17 -9.95
CA ARG A 683 -18.17 31.15 -9.25
C ARG A 683 -19.21 30.48 -8.35
N TYR A 684 -19.77 29.33 -8.75
CA TYR A 684 -20.67 28.53 -7.89
C TYR A 684 -19.92 27.96 -6.67
N LYS A 685 -18.70 27.44 -6.89
CA LYS A 685 -17.86 26.89 -5.82
C LYS A 685 -17.45 27.97 -4.82
N LEU A 686 -16.99 29.13 -5.30
CA LEU A 686 -16.66 30.30 -4.47
C LEU A 686 -17.89 30.85 -3.74
N TYR A 687 -19.06 30.92 -4.39
CA TYR A 687 -20.32 31.32 -3.75
C TYR A 687 -20.66 30.40 -2.56
N LYS A 688 -20.68 29.07 -2.75
CA LYS A 688 -20.98 28.12 -1.66
C LYS A 688 -19.92 28.06 -0.56
N LEU A 689 -18.68 28.44 -0.85
CA LEU A 689 -17.66 28.64 0.19
C LEU A 689 -17.87 29.94 0.98
N ARG A 690 -18.23 31.05 0.31
CA ARG A 690 -18.56 32.34 0.96
C ARG A 690 -19.80 32.23 1.85
N GLU A 691 -20.86 31.58 1.36
CA GLU A 691 -22.07 31.25 2.14
C GLU A 691 -21.71 30.47 3.42
N TRP A 692 -20.81 29.48 3.34
CA TRP A 692 -20.36 28.72 4.49
C TRP A 692 -19.47 29.53 5.46
N ILE A 693 -18.59 30.39 4.95
CA ILE A 693 -17.77 31.31 5.77
C ILE A 693 -18.68 32.25 6.58
N GLN A 694 -19.68 32.85 5.93
CA GLN A 694 -20.66 33.74 6.59
C GLN A 694 -21.52 33.02 7.64
N ALA A 695 -21.80 31.74 7.43
CA ALA A 695 -22.55 30.90 8.36
C ALA A 695 -21.72 30.37 9.55
N GLN A 696 -20.40 30.61 9.62
CA GLN A 696 -19.62 30.19 10.79
C GLN A 696 -19.90 31.10 12.00
N PRO A 697 -20.12 30.53 13.20
CA PRO A 697 -20.32 31.33 14.40
C PRO A 697 -19.06 32.16 14.70
N PRO A 698 -19.19 33.44 15.11
CA PRO A 698 -18.03 34.27 15.41
C PRO A 698 -17.18 33.70 16.54
N SER A 699 -15.88 34.01 16.52
CA SER A 699 -14.87 33.50 17.45
C SER A 699 -14.95 34.18 18.83
N ILE A 700 -16.06 33.94 19.54
CA ILE A 700 -16.37 34.42 20.88
C ILE A 700 -15.94 33.36 21.92
N LEU A 701 -15.25 33.77 22.98
CA LEU A 701 -14.95 32.90 24.13
C LEU A 701 -16.23 32.62 24.94
N SER A 702 -16.45 31.38 25.38
CA SER A 702 -17.65 30.93 26.11
C SER A 702 -17.96 31.66 27.43
N HIS A 703 -17.04 32.50 27.91
CA HIS A 703 -17.19 33.34 29.11
C HIS A 703 -17.36 34.84 28.80
N SER A 704 -17.47 35.22 27.52
CA SER A 704 -17.76 36.58 27.09
C SER A 704 -19.16 37.01 27.53
N LYS A 705 -19.25 38.15 28.23
CA LYS A 705 -20.54 38.78 28.58
C LYS A 705 -21.13 39.63 27.44
N ASN A 706 -20.38 39.87 26.36
CA ASN A 706 -20.89 40.58 25.18
C ASN A 706 -21.65 39.63 24.25
N THR A 707 -22.92 39.91 24.05
CA THR A 707 -23.84 39.15 23.17
C THR A 707 -23.68 39.48 21.68
N GLN A 708 -22.99 40.57 21.35
CA GLN A 708 -22.68 40.96 19.96
C GLN A 708 -21.18 40.73 19.66
N PRO A 709 -20.84 40.11 18.52
CA PRO A 709 -19.46 39.92 18.10
C PRO A 709 -18.83 41.24 17.67
N THR A 710 -17.53 41.42 17.95
CA THR A 710 -16.74 42.49 17.32
C THR A 710 -16.30 42.09 15.91
N ALA A 711 -15.98 43.06 15.05
CA ALA A 711 -15.46 42.78 13.70
C ALA A 711 -14.23 41.84 13.72
N GLN A 712 -13.35 41.99 14.72
CA GLN A 712 -12.19 41.14 14.94
C GLN A 712 -12.52 39.68 15.35
N GLN A 713 -13.75 39.40 15.78
CA GLN A 713 -14.24 38.05 16.06
C GLN A 713 -14.94 37.41 14.86
N MET A 714 -15.35 38.18 13.85
CA MET A 714 -16.03 37.69 12.66
C MET A 714 -15.10 36.90 11.73
N HIS A 715 -15.68 36.00 10.94
CA HIS A 715 -14.98 35.25 9.91
C HIS A 715 -15.12 35.95 8.54
N VAL A 716 -13.99 36.38 7.98
CA VAL A 716 -13.95 37.26 6.78
C VAL A 716 -13.32 36.60 5.56
N GLY A 717 -12.82 35.37 5.73
CA GLY A 717 -12.33 34.53 4.65
C GLY A 717 -11.82 33.18 5.15
N MET A 718 -11.34 32.37 4.22
CA MET A 718 -10.58 31.15 4.50
C MET A 718 -9.30 31.11 3.66
N LEU A 719 -8.28 30.40 4.15
CA LEU A 719 -7.06 30.12 3.40
C LEU A 719 -6.97 28.61 3.09
N VAL A 720 -6.74 28.27 1.83
CA VAL A 720 -6.68 26.90 1.34
C VAL A 720 -5.21 26.52 1.08
N ASN A 721 -4.72 25.52 1.80
CA ASN A 721 -3.34 25.03 1.73
C ASN A 721 -3.14 23.89 0.70
N SER A 722 -4.12 22.99 0.62
CA SER A 722 -4.05 21.76 -0.18
C SER A 722 -4.19 22.03 -1.68
N LEU A 723 -3.22 21.57 -2.48
CA LEU A 723 -3.20 21.78 -3.93
C LEU A 723 -4.42 21.18 -4.64
N ALA A 724 -4.90 20.02 -4.20
CA ALA A 724 -6.13 19.40 -4.73
C ALA A 724 -7.37 20.26 -4.48
N CYS A 725 -7.47 20.86 -3.28
CA CYS A 725 -8.57 21.78 -2.94
C CYS A 725 -8.53 23.06 -3.80
N ILE A 726 -7.35 23.61 -4.06
CA ILE A 726 -7.17 24.80 -4.93
C ILE A 726 -7.56 24.46 -6.38
N ALA A 727 -7.01 23.36 -6.91
CA ALA A 727 -7.29 22.86 -8.24
C ALA A 727 -8.79 22.58 -8.46
N TRP A 728 -9.48 21.98 -7.48
CA TRP A 728 -10.92 21.73 -7.57
C TRP A 728 -11.76 23.00 -7.44
N THR A 729 -11.38 23.97 -6.59
CA THR A 729 -12.13 25.22 -6.41
C THR A 729 -12.10 26.08 -7.68
N LEU A 730 -10.92 26.20 -8.30
CA LEU A 730 -10.70 27.05 -9.47
C LEU A 730 -10.87 26.34 -10.81
N ASN A 731 -11.28 25.07 -10.83
CA ASN A 731 -11.33 24.24 -12.04
C ASN A 731 -10.01 24.29 -12.85
N LEU A 732 -8.87 24.36 -12.17
CA LEU A 732 -7.53 24.37 -12.78
C LEU A 732 -6.82 23.04 -12.54
N ARG A 733 -5.96 22.65 -13.46
CA ARG A 733 -5.04 21.49 -13.33
C ARG A 733 -3.63 21.91 -13.73
N GLY A 734 -2.64 21.11 -13.38
CA GLY A 734 -1.24 21.42 -13.68
C GLY A 734 -0.33 20.20 -13.66
N LEU A 735 0.97 20.42 -13.85
CA LEU A 735 1.96 19.35 -14.10
C LEU A 735 3.18 19.43 -13.15
N ASP A 736 3.02 19.95 -11.92
CA ASP A 736 4.14 20.12 -10.98
C ASP A 736 4.52 18.85 -10.21
N ILE A 737 3.58 17.90 -10.06
CA ILE A 737 3.74 16.67 -9.28
C ILE A 737 3.44 15.48 -10.20
N LEU A 738 4.33 14.50 -10.25
CA LEU A 738 4.16 13.35 -11.14
C LEU A 738 2.91 12.54 -10.74
N PHE A 739 2.14 12.09 -11.74
CA PHE A 739 0.85 11.37 -11.61
C PHE A 739 -0.27 12.13 -10.87
N ASN A 740 -0.04 13.37 -10.42
CA ASN A 740 -1.01 14.17 -9.67
C ASN A 740 -1.20 15.50 -10.42
N PRO A 741 -2.34 15.75 -11.11
CA PRO A 741 -2.50 16.87 -12.04
C PRO A 741 -2.73 18.22 -11.33
N LEU A 742 -1.73 18.62 -10.56
CA LEU A 742 -1.73 19.70 -9.58
C LEU A 742 -0.59 20.69 -9.86
N PHE A 743 -0.72 21.89 -9.30
CA PHE A 743 0.26 22.98 -9.40
C PHE A 743 0.44 23.62 -8.02
N ARG A 744 1.66 24.07 -7.72
CA ARG A 744 2.01 24.72 -6.45
C ARG A 744 1.40 26.12 -6.36
N ALA A 745 0.43 26.27 -5.48
CA ALA A 745 -0.24 27.54 -5.22
C ALA A 745 -0.76 27.61 -3.79
N TYR A 746 -1.18 28.81 -3.36
CA TYR A 746 -2.05 29.03 -2.21
C TYR A 746 -3.28 29.83 -2.67
N LEU A 747 -4.43 29.63 -2.02
CA LEU A 747 -5.66 30.34 -2.37
C LEU A 747 -6.30 30.98 -1.14
N PHE A 748 -6.46 32.31 -1.18
CA PHE A 748 -7.28 33.06 -0.23
C PHE A 748 -8.69 33.26 -0.81
N ILE A 749 -9.71 32.94 -0.01
CA ILE A 749 -11.12 33.15 -0.37
C ILE A 749 -11.73 34.04 0.71
N GLY A 750 -11.77 35.35 0.46
CA GLY A 750 -12.53 36.30 1.26
C GLY A 750 -14.00 36.37 0.83
N LEU A 751 -14.80 37.11 1.60
CA LEU A 751 -16.21 37.37 1.27
C LEU A 751 -16.38 38.04 -0.10
N ASN A 752 -15.56 39.05 -0.40
CA ASN A 752 -15.70 39.87 -1.60
C ASN A 752 -14.54 39.71 -2.61
N LYS A 753 -13.38 39.17 -2.20
CA LYS A 753 -12.20 38.99 -3.06
C LYS A 753 -11.60 37.58 -2.93
N THR A 754 -11.00 37.09 -4.00
CA THR A 754 -10.33 35.79 -4.05
C THR A 754 -8.96 35.97 -4.70
N ILE A 755 -7.89 35.47 -4.06
CA ILE A 755 -6.50 35.70 -4.46
C ILE A 755 -5.76 34.38 -4.59
N LEU A 756 -5.21 34.11 -5.78
CA LEU A 756 -4.39 32.95 -6.10
C LEU A 756 -2.91 33.35 -6.11
N PHE A 757 -2.12 32.75 -5.22
CA PHE A 757 -0.68 32.94 -5.11
C PHE A 757 0.02 31.78 -5.84
N LEU A 758 0.67 32.04 -6.99
CA LEU A 758 1.40 31.04 -7.76
C LEU A 758 2.64 31.63 -8.46
N ASP A 759 3.43 30.79 -9.13
CA ASP A 759 4.48 31.28 -10.04
C ASP A 759 3.84 31.71 -11.37
N SER A 760 3.96 32.99 -11.73
CA SER A 760 3.37 33.56 -12.95
C SER A 760 3.86 32.89 -14.24
N SER A 761 5.04 32.24 -14.24
CA SER A 761 5.60 31.55 -15.41
C SER A 761 4.84 30.27 -15.80
N LYS A 762 3.81 29.88 -15.04
CA LYS A 762 3.00 28.66 -15.25
C LYS A 762 1.66 28.92 -15.93
N ILE A 763 1.30 30.17 -16.17
CA ILE A 763 0.01 30.61 -16.71
C ILE A 763 0.23 31.23 -18.09
N ASP A 764 -0.66 30.92 -19.02
CA ASP A 764 -0.77 31.54 -20.33
C ASP A 764 -1.86 32.63 -20.37
N GLU A 765 -2.11 33.18 -21.54
CA GLU A 765 -3.17 34.16 -21.79
C GLU A 765 -4.57 33.55 -21.54
N ALA A 766 -4.80 32.31 -21.96
CA ALA A 766 -6.11 31.64 -21.81
C ALA A 766 -6.49 31.38 -20.34
N VAL A 767 -5.54 31.00 -19.48
CA VAL A 767 -5.76 30.86 -18.03
C VAL A 767 -5.81 32.22 -17.33
N THR A 768 -5.14 33.24 -17.88
CA THR A 768 -5.26 34.64 -17.42
C THR A 768 -6.68 35.16 -17.62
N ASP A 769 -7.19 35.14 -18.85
CA ASP A 769 -8.56 35.53 -19.22
C ASP A 769 -9.60 34.79 -18.37
N TYR A 770 -9.38 33.48 -18.16
CA TYR A 770 -10.24 32.64 -17.34
C TYR A 770 -10.29 33.12 -15.88
N LEU A 771 -9.14 33.39 -15.24
CA LEU A 771 -9.09 33.82 -13.85
C LEU A 771 -9.69 35.21 -13.66
N GLU A 772 -9.48 36.12 -14.61
CA GLU A 772 -10.05 37.47 -14.58
C GLU A 772 -11.57 37.44 -14.77
N LYS A 773 -12.08 36.58 -15.67
CA LYS A 773 -13.52 36.27 -15.81
C LYS A 773 -14.15 35.62 -14.57
N MET A 774 -13.36 34.92 -13.75
CA MET A 774 -13.80 34.36 -12.46
C MET A 774 -13.59 35.33 -11.28
N VAL A 775 -13.07 36.53 -11.52
CA VAL A 775 -12.75 37.56 -10.52
C VAL A 775 -11.77 37.03 -9.46
N VAL A 776 -10.67 36.43 -9.93
CA VAL A 776 -9.58 35.90 -9.11
C VAL A 776 -8.32 36.74 -9.35
N GLU A 777 -7.90 37.47 -8.31
CA GLU A 777 -6.64 38.23 -8.26
C GLU A 777 -5.45 37.25 -8.32
N ARG A 778 -4.41 37.57 -9.09
CA ARG A 778 -3.19 36.77 -9.22
C ARG A 778 -2.03 37.44 -8.52
N ARG A 779 -1.24 36.69 -7.74
CA ARG A 779 -0.01 37.16 -7.06
C ARG A 779 1.10 36.10 -7.14
N ASN A 780 2.34 36.50 -6.85
CA ASN A 780 3.44 35.55 -6.79
C ASN A 780 3.25 34.58 -5.61
N TYR A 781 3.70 33.33 -5.76
CA TYR A 781 3.68 32.29 -4.73
C TYR A 781 4.30 32.75 -3.39
N MET A 782 5.29 33.64 -3.43
CA MET A 782 5.94 34.16 -2.22
C MET A 782 5.19 35.33 -1.55
N ASP A 783 4.28 35.99 -2.26
CA ASP A 783 3.56 37.19 -1.76
C ASP A 783 2.57 36.83 -0.64
N LEU A 784 2.24 35.55 -0.48
CA LEU A 784 1.49 35.03 0.66
C LEU A 784 2.11 35.51 1.99
N TRP A 785 3.43 35.48 2.11
CA TRP A 785 4.09 35.77 3.39
C TRP A 785 4.02 37.25 3.76
N SER A 786 3.99 38.16 2.77
CA SER A 786 3.64 39.58 2.99
C SER A 786 2.17 39.72 3.36
N PHE A 787 1.26 39.13 2.58
CA PHE A 787 -0.18 39.19 2.78
C PHE A 787 -0.61 38.75 4.18
N LEU A 788 -0.08 37.62 4.68
CA LEU A 788 -0.35 37.09 6.02
C LEU A 788 0.16 38.02 7.14
N ARG A 789 1.39 38.55 7.01
CA ARG A 789 1.96 39.46 8.02
C ARG A 789 1.24 40.81 8.06
N GLN A 790 1.00 41.40 6.89
CA GLN A 790 0.41 42.73 6.71
C GLN A 790 -1.11 42.76 6.95
N ASN A 791 -1.76 41.60 7.13
CA ASN A 791 -3.20 41.52 7.44
C ASN A 791 -4.09 42.12 6.33
N GLU A 792 -3.74 41.83 5.07
CA GLU A 792 -4.34 42.42 3.86
C GLU A 792 -5.82 42.08 3.59
N TRP A 793 -6.48 41.31 4.47
CA TRP A 793 -7.93 41.11 4.46
C TRP A 793 -8.70 42.09 5.36
N GLY A 794 -8.02 42.89 6.19
CA GLY A 794 -8.65 43.79 7.16
C GLY A 794 -9.00 43.12 8.49
N GLU A 795 -9.91 43.71 9.27
CA GLU A 795 -10.34 43.12 10.54
C GLU A 795 -11.05 41.76 10.37
N GLY A 796 -10.95 40.91 11.39
CA GLY A 796 -11.56 39.59 11.42
C GLY A 796 -10.57 38.45 11.22
N LYS A 797 -11.06 37.22 11.41
CA LYS A 797 -10.26 36.00 11.42
C LYS A 797 -10.42 35.19 10.14
N LEU A 798 -9.34 34.50 9.76
CA LEU A 798 -9.36 33.52 8.68
C LEU A 798 -9.68 32.12 9.20
N LEU A 799 -10.56 31.41 8.49
CA LEU A 799 -10.82 29.99 8.72
C LEU A 799 -9.72 29.15 8.06
N VAL A 800 -9.11 28.22 8.81
CA VAL A 800 -8.05 27.34 8.32
C VAL A 800 -8.26 25.88 8.80
N PRO A 801 -8.05 24.87 7.95
CA PRO A 801 -8.05 23.46 8.39
C PRO A 801 -6.95 23.14 9.42
N PRO A 802 -7.14 22.20 10.36
CA PRO A 802 -6.07 21.70 11.25
C PRO A 802 -4.86 21.10 10.51
N SER A 803 -5.08 20.61 9.29
CA SER A 803 -4.06 20.12 8.36
C SER A 803 -3.23 21.24 7.70
N THR A 804 -3.54 22.52 7.94
CA THR A 804 -2.79 23.66 7.40
C THR A 804 -1.36 23.68 7.93
N SER A 805 -0.41 23.99 7.05
CA SER A 805 1.01 24.23 7.38
C SER A 805 1.19 25.13 8.61
N TYR A 806 1.97 24.68 9.60
CA TYR A 806 2.13 25.41 10.87
C TYR A 806 2.74 26.80 10.67
N ALA A 807 3.64 26.96 9.69
CA ALA A 807 4.21 28.25 9.28
C ALA A 807 3.14 29.30 8.92
N ILE A 808 2.01 28.90 8.34
CA ILE A 808 0.88 29.78 8.05
C ILE A 808 0.22 30.22 9.36
N THR A 809 -0.04 29.30 10.29
CA THR A 809 -0.67 29.63 11.58
C THR A 809 0.25 30.47 12.49
N LEU A 810 1.57 30.29 12.39
CA LEU A 810 2.56 31.17 13.01
C LEU A 810 2.53 32.58 12.39
N ALA A 811 2.46 32.70 11.07
CA ALA A 811 2.39 33.99 10.37
C ALA A 811 1.06 34.74 10.61
N LEU A 812 -0.04 34.01 10.83
CA LEU A 812 -1.33 34.56 11.23
C LEU A 812 -1.36 34.97 12.71
N THR A 813 -0.65 34.25 13.58
CA THR A 813 -0.78 34.31 15.06
C THR A 813 -2.16 33.88 15.56
N HIS A 814 -2.24 33.41 16.81
CA HIS A 814 -3.46 32.81 17.39
C HIS A 814 -4.70 33.72 17.37
N SER A 815 -4.53 35.04 17.24
CA SER A 815 -5.62 36.01 17.25
C SER A 815 -6.32 36.16 15.89
N ARG A 816 -5.61 35.91 14.76
CA ARG A 816 -6.12 36.19 13.40
C ARG A 816 -6.69 34.97 12.65
N PHE A 817 -6.71 33.79 13.26
CA PHE A 817 -7.31 32.59 12.64
C PHE A 817 -8.25 31.84 13.57
N THR A 818 -8.99 30.89 13.01
CA THR A 818 -9.81 29.92 13.75
C THR A 818 -9.78 28.59 12.99
N LEU A 819 -9.59 27.49 13.74
CA LEU A 819 -9.59 26.15 13.17
C LEU A 819 -11.03 25.77 12.78
N ALA A 820 -11.20 25.25 11.57
CA ALA A 820 -12.49 24.78 11.08
C ALA A 820 -12.33 23.54 10.16
N PRO A 821 -13.38 22.72 9.98
CA PRO A 821 -13.33 21.59 9.05
C PRO A 821 -12.95 22.01 7.63
N ASN A 822 -12.27 21.13 6.87
CA ASN A 822 -11.90 21.42 5.48
C ASN A 822 -13.13 21.40 4.55
N ARG A 823 -13.84 22.53 4.48
CA ARG A 823 -15.09 22.66 3.69
C ARG A 823 -14.87 22.38 2.20
N VAL A 824 -13.71 22.76 1.64
CA VAL A 824 -13.40 22.53 0.22
C VAL A 824 -13.28 21.03 -0.05
N GLU A 825 -12.59 20.29 0.82
CA GLU A 825 -12.43 18.84 0.71
C GLU A 825 -13.76 18.10 0.91
N TYR A 826 -14.61 18.53 1.84
CA TYR A 826 -15.97 18.01 1.98
C TYR A 826 -16.79 18.23 0.69
N MET A 827 -16.76 19.44 0.11
CA MET A 827 -17.47 19.75 -1.14
C MET A 827 -16.89 19.00 -2.35
N MET A 828 -15.57 18.76 -2.37
CA MET A 828 -14.88 17.97 -3.39
C MET A 828 -15.13 16.46 -3.25
N ALA A 829 -15.40 15.96 -2.04
CA ALA A 829 -15.68 14.55 -1.79
C ALA A 829 -16.99 14.11 -2.48
N LEU A 830 -18.03 14.91 -2.34
CA LEU A 830 -19.36 14.71 -2.92
C LEU A 830 -19.37 15.05 -4.43
N LYS A 831 -19.13 14.03 -5.27
CA LYS A 831 -19.12 14.19 -6.73
C LYS A 831 -20.51 14.49 -7.28
N ASN A 832 -20.61 15.48 -8.16
CA ASN A 832 -21.84 15.74 -8.90
C ASN A 832 -21.99 14.82 -10.13
N ASP A 833 -23.16 14.79 -10.77
CA ASP A 833 -23.46 13.86 -11.87
C ASP A 833 -22.47 13.93 -13.05
N THR A 834 -21.95 15.12 -13.37
CA THR A 834 -20.93 15.29 -14.41
C THR A 834 -19.57 14.72 -13.98
N GLU A 835 -19.19 14.89 -12.71
CA GLU A 835 -17.97 14.28 -12.16
C GLU A 835 -18.11 12.75 -12.05
N LEU A 836 -19.31 12.24 -11.70
CA LEU A 836 -19.63 10.81 -11.66
C LEU A 836 -19.62 10.18 -13.06
N GLU A 837 -20.19 10.83 -14.06
CA GLU A 837 -20.16 10.35 -15.44
C GLU A 837 -18.75 10.43 -16.04
N GLY A 838 -18.01 11.49 -15.74
CA GLY A 838 -16.59 11.60 -16.06
C GLY A 838 -15.77 10.45 -15.47
N LEU A 839 -16.07 10.04 -14.22
CA LEU A 839 -15.48 8.85 -13.60
C LEU A 839 -15.92 7.56 -14.32
N ARG A 840 -17.20 7.34 -14.61
CA ARG A 840 -17.67 6.15 -15.35
C ARG A 840 -16.95 6.02 -16.70
N MET A 841 -16.90 7.09 -17.47
CA MET A 841 -16.24 7.12 -18.78
C MET A 841 -14.72 6.97 -18.69
N ALA A 842 -14.08 7.45 -17.62
CA ALA A 842 -12.67 7.16 -17.36
C ALA A 842 -12.43 5.68 -17.04
N TYR A 843 -13.22 5.08 -16.14
CA TYR A 843 -13.12 3.65 -15.78
C TYR A 843 -13.45 2.72 -16.97
N ILE A 844 -14.35 3.11 -17.88
CA ILE A 844 -14.62 2.35 -19.11
C ILE A 844 -13.38 2.39 -20.04
N ARG A 845 -12.76 3.55 -20.24
CA ARG A 845 -11.55 3.68 -21.07
C ARG A 845 -10.35 2.96 -20.47
N ASP A 846 -10.15 3.08 -19.17
CA ASP A 846 -9.10 2.37 -18.43
C ASP A 846 -9.32 0.85 -18.51
N GLY A 847 -10.55 0.39 -18.29
CA GLY A 847 -10.96 -1.01 -18.48
C GLY A 847 -10.69 -1.51 -19.90
N VAL A 848 -10.99 -0.73 -20.94
CA VAL A 848 -10.69 -1.09 -22.34
C VAL A 848 -9.18 -1.14 -22.60
N ALA A 849 -8.41 -0.16 -22.12
CA ALA A 849 -6.95 -0.16 -22.26
C ALA A 849 -6.30 -1.36 -21.53
N PHE A 850 -6.87 -1.77 -20.39
CA PHE A 850 -6.43 -2.90 -19.58
C PHE A 850 -6.84 -4.26 -20.16
N VAL A 851 -8.00 -4.36 -20.83
CA VAL A 851 -8.45 -5.57 -21.55
C VAL A 851 -7.72 -5.72 -22.90
N CYS A 852 -7.37 -4.62 -23.57
CA CYS A 852 -6.86 -4.63 -24.95
C CYS A 852 -5.46 -3.99 -25.12
N PRO A 853 -4.36 -4.56 -24.56
CA PRO A 853 -3.02 -3.96 -24.62
C PRO A 853 -2.47 -3.71 -26.05
N HIS A 854 -2.90 -4.51 -27.03
CA HIS A 854 -2.47 -4.39 -28.43
C HIS A 854 -3.26 -3.31 -29.22
N SER A 855 -4.23 -2.66 -28.60
CA SER A 855 -5.22 -1.81 -29.28
C SER A 855 -4.98 -0.30 -29.14
N VAL A 856 -3.75 0.12 -28.84
CA VAL A 856 -3.38 1.55 -28.78
C VAL A 856 -3.70 2.26 -30.11
N SER A 857 -3.49 1.58 -31.24
CA SER A 857 -3.86 2.07 -32.58
C SER A 857 -5.37 2.26 -32.78
N LEU A 858 -6.22 1.52 -32.05
CA LEU A 858 -7.68 1.62 -32.12
C LEU A 858 -8.24 2.72 -31.21
N LEU A 859 -7.57 3.06 -30.10
CA LEU A 859 -8.02 4.16 -29.22
C LEU A 859 -8.01 5.52 -29.94
N ASN A 860 -7.12 5.72 -30.93
CA ASN A 860 -7.12 6.88 -31.81
C ASN A 860 -8.26 6.91 -32.84
N LEU A 861 -8.95 5.79 -33.09
CA LEU A 861 -10.17 5.77 -33.91
C LEU A 861 -11.40 6.19 -33.08
N PHE A 862 -11.48 5.77 -31.81
CA PHE A 862 -12.62 6.09 -30.93
C PHE A 862 -12.64 7.54 -30.40
N SER A 863 -11.57 8.32 -30.56
CA SER A 863 -11.59 9.77 -30.30
C SER A 863 -12.34 10.57 -31.37
N SER A 864 -12.58 9.99 -32.55
CA SER A 864 -13.01 10.72 -33.75
C SER A 864 -14.49 10.54 -34.11
N THR A 865 -15.13 9.45 -33.69
CA THR A 865 -16.45 9.04 -34.18
C THR A 865 -17.59 9.33 -33.21
N ARG A 866 -18.32 10.42 -33.48
CA ARG A 866 -19.76 10.52 -33.14
C ARG A 866 -20.57 9.55 -34.01
N LEU A 867 -20.48 8.25 -33.77
CA LEU A 867 -21.28 7.25 -34.49
C LEU A 867 -21.38 5.95 -33.68
N PHE A 868 -22.38 5.87 -32.79
CA PHE A 868 -23.20 4.68 -32.51
C PHE A 868 -24.33 5.10 -31.56
N TYR A 869 -25.47 5.50 -32.15
CA TYR A 869 -26.76 5.68 -31.48
C TYR A 869 -27.79 4.90 -32.30
N SER A 870 -28.14 3.70 -31.79
CA SER A 870 -29.23 2.84 -32.27
C SER A 870 -29.52 1.81 -31.19
#